data_AF-M3J7L8-F1
#
_entry.id   AF-M3J7L8-F1
#
_cell.length_a   1.000
_cell.length_b   1.000
_cell.length_c   1.000
_cell.angle_alpha   90.00
_cell.angle_beta   90.00
_cell.angle_gamma   90.00
#
_symmetry.space_group_name_H-M   'P 1'
#
loop_
_entity.id
_entity.type
_entity.pdbx_description
1 polymer ?
#
loop_
_entity_poly.entity_id
_entity_poly.type
_entity_poly.pdbx_seq_one_letter_code
_entity_poly.pdbx_strand_id
1 'polypeptide(L)'
;MIRSTVRQNNSLLLLSKRCLFVPSSSITNRPKRKLKPFTEPKLKPKPKPRSTEEQPQPKPSAVDIKLQSKAKHSLKGLRSLSREISHYISPDALTTTIKPGIKDLPPIDIEDTSDDIFNQINNSGTKELEKPKPPPSLMFPEQINQRLGLVSDMLIQPNGKTNLPQEIKNNNWNMLLIQLDQTGGFKGLTQKDITHFIRKIPLKNLKSLIPHLEKMHHDAGLTIHYNVYYLFTRALTTGGRISDLQLKMVERYFDEISKQTELKIDHYETMVYAYVKNNNMTKVDDVLKIMKDKDIPISKSIYTAVFQGYSFYQKNHDKALEVFDAMKFFSKETSPDENVYTDVIISCVANRQLEKGLDLYQEFQDNNLKVNQRILSALAKGCSRSRQYKFDAWNYIFQIYDYGWAPTLQTYEHMLYISATDGDVELTRALFYKLLESNSVSGQAFISLMLSYSKYIPPSRRTEPFLASLTDKGRLFRQGILNGVDFTKPVQEFPFLPFQTIPDTKFILAESSAVWAHAIIKYPQFVRQHQVVTSYLTVALELGEFEEFKDRFDASTYLNTEGIPKAREVEIIEPDQENDTTDEVKQQDSSSSNELIKSPIFKHLEPALVDNRFKAARDSFIYNIAIRAAGRFKKYEFAQDILKERGQYRKSNNFKRLTPKEQEREDFQFASYLVECWTNMNLLEDAYAVVLSSVERFPWSWKQLGVLSRAAMKLGSLSLVESLKNVVRFSQEKNHGKIKYIDFKTYVMNRGY
;
A
#
# COMPACT_ATOMS: atom_id res chain seq x y z
N MET A 1 -69.70 10.27 -49.33
CA MET A 1 -70.82 10.10 -48.37
C MET A 1 -70.21 9.54 -47.07
N ILE A 2 -70.34 10.24 -45.93
CA ILE A 2 -71.22 9.86 -44.78
C ILE A 2 -70.68 8.58 -44.07
N ARG A 3 -70.28 8.52 -42.79
CA ARG A 3 -70.28 9.46 -41.62
C ARG A 3 -69.20 8.97 -40.62
N SER A 4 -68.39 9.83 -39.99
CA SER A 4 -68.45 10.21 -38.54
C SER A 4 -68.94 9.09 -37.59
N THR A 5 -68.25 8.65 -36.54
CA THR A 5 -67.83 9.34 -35.27
C THR A 5 -66.89 8.40 -34.45
N VAL A 6 -66.21 8.71 -33.33
CA VAL A 6 -65.94 9.95 -32.56
C VAL A 6 -64.59 9.91 -31.78
N ARG A 7 -63.97 11.07 -31.60
CA ARG A 7 -63.08 11.56 -30.51
C ARG A 7 -62.88 10.69 -29.23
N GLN A 8 -61.63 10.51 -28.78
CA GLN A 8 -61.03 11.33 -27.68
C GLN A 8 -59.53 11.05 -27.46
N ASN A 9 -58.82 12.08 -26.98
CA ASN A 9 -57.37 12.14 -26.77
C ASN A 9 -56.89 11.33 -25.55
N ASN A 10 -55.64 10.85 -25.53
CA ASN A 10 -54.57 11.51 -24.75
C ASN A 10 -53.18 10.83 -24.84
N SER A 11 -52.18 11.67 -25.15
CA SER A 11 -50.76 11.61 -24.72
C SER A 11 -50.05 10.24 -24.59
N LEU A 12 -49.39 9.81 -25.67
CA LEU A 12 -48.18 8.98 -25.61
C LEU A 12 -47.18 9.46 -26.69
N LEU A 13 -46.32 10.40 -26.33
CA LEU A 13 -45.24 10.92 -27.18
C LEU A 13 -44.03 11.29 -26.33
N LEU A 14 -42.83 11.19 -26.94
CA LEU A 14 -41.53 11.61 -26.40
C LEU A 14 -40.87 10.71 -25.33
N LEU A 15 -40.68 9.42 -25.65
CA LEU A 15 -39.47 8.71 -25.20
C LEU A 15 -38.35 8.91 -26.23
N SER A 16 -37.42 9.82 -25.93
CA SER A 16 -36.24 10.06 -26.76
C SER A 16 -35.24 8.91 -26.66
N LYS A 17 -34.68 8.49 -27.80
CA LYS A 17 -33.69 7.41 -27.90
C LYS A 17 -32.39 7.81 -27.18
N ARG A 18 -32.21 7.41 -25.92
CA ARG A 18 -30.93 7.60 -25.20
C ARG A 18 -29.89 6.56 -25.61
N CYS A 19 -28.88 7.01 -26.36
CA CYS A 19 -27.70 6.23 -26.74
C CYS A 19 -26.80 5.93 -25.52
N LEU A 20 -27.11 4.88 -24.76
CA LEU A 20 -26.30 4.46 -23.59
C LEU A 20 -25.23 3.40 -23.92
N PHE A 21 -25.48 2.52 -24.89
CA PHE A 21 -24.51 1.53 -25.37
C PHE A 21 -24.65 1.33 -26.89
N VAL A 22 -23.83 2.04 -27.68
CA VAL A 22 -23.66 1.77 -29.11
C VAL A 22 -22.40 0.92 -29.30
N PRO A 23 -22.50 -0.34 -29.77
CA PRO A 23 -21.32 -1.12 -30.14
C PRO A 23 -20.77 -0.66 -31.50
N SER A 24 -19.45 -0.69 -31.67
CA SER A 24 -18.84 -0.71 -33.00
C SER A 24 -19.25 -2.02 -33.70
N SER A 25 -19.89 -1.89 -34.86
CA SER A 25 -20.65 -2.95 -35.53
C SER A 25 -19.83 -4.15 -36.01
N SER A 26 -20.26 -5.38 -35.69
CA SER A 26 -19.99 -6.59 -36.48
C SER A 26 -21.06 -7.67 -36.26
N ILE A 27 -21.88 -7.85 -37.29
CA ILE A 27 -22.93 -8.83 -37.57
C ILE A 27 -22.69 -10.27 -37.06
N THR A 28 -23.71 -10.94 -36.49
CA THR A 28 -24.24 -12.23 -37.02
C THR A 28 -25.57 -12.68 -36.37
N ASN A 29 -26.54 -13.04 -37.21
CA ASN A 29 -27.85 -13.58 -36.82
C ASN A 29 -27.78 -15.07 -36.42
N ARG A 30 -28.45 -15.49 -35.34
CA ARG A 30 -29.07 -16.84 -35.22
C ARG A 30 -30.38 -16.80 -34.38
N PRO A 31 -31.36 -17.71 -34.64
CA PRO A 31 -32.76 -17.50 -34.25
C PRO A 31 -33.18 -18.08 -32.88
N LYS A 32 -34.28 -17.53 -32.34
CA LYS A 32 -34.93 -17.93 -31.08
C LYS A 32 -35.51 -19.37 -31.16
N ARG A 33 -35.35 -20.17 -30.09
CA ARG A 33 -36.04 -21.47 -29.93
C ARG A 33 -37.00 -21.41 -28.74
N LYS A 34 -38.23 -21.88 -28.93
CA LYS A 34 -39.35 -21.78 -27.96
C LYS A 34 -39.16 -22.70 -26.75
N LEU A 35 -39.46 -22.24 -25.54
CA LEU A 35 -39.63 -23.09 -24.35
C LEU A 35 -40.95 -23.88 -24.43
N LYS A 36 -40.97 -25.07 -23.80
CA LYS A 36 -42.19 -25.75 -23.34
C LYS A 36 -42.29 -25.60 -21.81
N PRO A 37 -43.50 -25.45 -21.23
CA PRO A 37 -43.68 -25.42 -19.78
C PRO A 37 -43.57 -26.84 -19.19
N PHE A 38 -43.13 -26.93 -17.93
CA PHE A 38 -43.21 -28.16 -17.14
C PHE A 38 -43.68 -27.89 -15.71
N THR A 39 -44.37 -28.88 -15.15
CA THR A 39 -45.29 -28.81 -14.02
C THR A 39 -44.64 -28.88 -12.63
N GLU A 40 -45.29 -28.28 -11.64
CA GLU A 40 -44.92 -28.33 -10.21
C GLU A 40 -45.05 -29.74 -9.58
N PRO A 41 -44.19 -30.08 -8.61
CA PRO A 41 -44.45 -31.09 -7.59
C PRO A 41 -44.72 -30.48 -6.20
N LYS A 42 -45.57 -31.15 -5.42
CA LYS A 42 -46.24 -30.65 -4.21
C LYS A 42 -45.35 -30.63 -2.94
N LEU A 43 -45.65 -29.69 -2.04
CA LEU A 43 -45.08 -29.55 -0.70
C LEU A 43 -45.45 -30.69 0.26
N LYS A 44 -44.59 -30.96 1.26
CA LYS A 44 -44.91 -31.71 2.49
C LYS A 44 -44.78 -30.79 3.73
N PRO A 45 -45.55 -31.03 4.81
CA PRO A 45 -45.79 -30.03 5.85
C PRO A 45 -44.74 -29.97 6.97
N LYS A 46 -44.64 -28.81 7.63
CA LYS A 46 -43.81 -28.57 8.83
C LYS A 46 -44.49 -29.12 10.09
N PRO A 47 -43.74 -29.66 11.08
CA PRO A 47 -44.23 -29.85 12.44
C PRO A 47 -44.25 -28.54 13.23
N LYS A 48 -45.17 -28.44 14.20
CA LYS A 48 -45.34 -27.32 15.14
C LYS A 48 -44.59 -27.56 16.47
N PRO A 49 -44.30 -26.51 17.28
CA PRO A 49 -43.41 -26.61 18.44
C PRO A 49 -44.11 -27.19 19.69
N ARG A 50 -43.31 -27.68 20.64
CA ARG A 50 -43.72 -28.01 22.02
C ARG A 50 -43.10 -27.03 23.03
N SER A 51 -43.82 -26.85 24.13
CA SER A 51 -43.60 -25.85 25.17
C SER A 51 -42.63 -26.28 26.28
N THR A 52 -42.22 -25.26 27.05
CA THR A 52 -41.49 -25.27 28.32
C THR A 52 -41.85 -26.35 29.34
N GLU A 53 -40.81 -26.88 30.00
CA GLU A 53 -40.80 -27.38 31.39
C GLU A 53 -39.37 -27.25 31.97
N GLU A 54 -39.21 -27.45 33.28
CA GLU A 54 -38.21 -26.76 34.12
C GLU A 54 -36.79 -27.35 34.19
N GLN A 55 -35.85 -26.57 34.75
CA GLN A 55 -34.42 -26.88 34.87
C GLN A 55 -34.07 -27.79 36.06
N PRO A 56 -33.20 -28.81 35.86
CA PRO A 56 -32.30 -29.33 36.89
C PRO A 56 -30.88 -28.77 36.71
N GLN A 57 -30.23 -28.34 37.80
CA GLN A 57 -28.86 -27.81 37.74
C GLN A 57 -27.84 -28.89 37.31
N PRO A 58 -26.84 -28.54 36.46
CA PRO A 58 -25.81 -29.49 36.04
C PRO A 58 -24.78 -29.72 37.15
N LYS A 59 -24.56 -30.99 37.51
CA LYS A 59 -23.42 -31.39 38.36
C LYS A 59 -22.11 -31.18 37.59
N PRO A 60 -21.04 -30.62 38.21
CA PRO A 60 -19.78 -30.33 37.52
C PRO A 60 -19.10 -31.61 37.00
N SER A 61 -18.42 -31.51 35.86
CA SER A 61 -17.83 -32.66 35.20
C SER A 61 -16.57 -33.16 35.93
N ALA A 62 -16.25 -34.44 35.77
CA ALA A 62 -15.02 -35.02 36.35
C ALA A 62 -13.72 -34.39 35.81
N VAL A 63 -13.79 -33.66 34.70
CA VAL A 63 -12.66 -32.92 34.11
C VAL A 63 -12.39 -31.63 34.90
N ASP A 64 -13.44 -30.92 35.32
CA ASP A 64 -13.34 -29.64 36.05
C ASP A 64 -12.67 -29.84 37.42
N ILE A 65 -12.98 -30.94 38.11
CA ILE A 65 -12.39 -31.30 39.41
C ILE A 65 -10.87 -31.53 39.29
N LYS A 66 -10.41 -32.16 38.20
CA LYS A 66 -8.98 -32.34 37.89
C LYS A 66 -8.27 -31.04 37.51
N LEU A 67 -8.97 -30.10 36.86
CA LEU A 67 -8.43 -28.79 36.55
C LEU A 67 -8.26 -27.95 37.82
N GLN A 68 -9.28 -27.94 38.68
CA GLN A 68 -9.25 -27.23 39.97
C GLN A 68 -8.21 -27.80 40.94
N SER A 69 -7.98 -29.11 40.97
CA SER A 69 -6.94 -29.71 41.82
C SER A 69 -5.53 -29.33 41.36
N LYS A 70 -5.26 -29.31 40.04
CA LYS A 70 -4.01 -28.77 39.48
C LYS A 70 -3.82 -27.29 39.82
N ALA A 71 -4.83 -26.45 39.61
CA ALA A 71 -4.76 -25.03 39.95
C ALA A 71 -4.48 -24.77 41.44
N LYS A 72 -5.11 -25.54 42.35
CA LYS A 72 -4.83 -25.50 43.79
C LYS A 72 -3.39 -25.93 44.11
N HIS A 73 -2.84 -26.90 43.40
CA HIS A 73 -1.45 -27.34 43.59
C HIS A 73 -0.44 -26.28 43.14
N SER A 74 -0.67 -25.64 41.98
CA SER A 74 0.15 -24.52 41.49
C SER A 74 0.10 -23.31 42.43
N LEU A 75 -1.08 -22.97 42.96
CA LEU A 75 -1.23 -21.93 43.99
C LEU A 75 -0.50 -22.27 45.28
N LYS A 76 -0.40 -23.55 45.66
CA LYS A 76 0.37 -23.98 46.83
C LYS A 76 1.88 -23.82 46.60
N GLY A 77 2.37 -24.13 45.39
CA GLY A 77 3.76 -23.90 44.98
C GLY A 77 4.15 -22.42 44.90
N LEU A 78 3.28 -21.57 44.34
CA LEU A 78 3.47 -20.11 44.37
C LEU A 78 3.50 -19.55 45.80
N ARG A 79 2.72 -20.12 46.73
CA ARG A 79 2.72 -19.74 48.15
C ARG A 79 3.93 -20.27 48.93
N SER A 80 4.56 -21.37 48.52
CA SER A 80 5.85 -21.78 49.12
C SER A 80 6.98 -20.91 48.58
N LEU A 81 7.04 -20.66 47.27
CA LEU A 81 8.03 -19.77 46.67
C LEU A 81 7.94 -18.33 47.24
N SER A 82 6.72 -17.82 47.42
CA SER A 82 6.48 -16.53 48.09
C SER A 82 6.97 -16.50 49.53
N ARG A 83 6.96 -17.63 50.26
CA ARG A 83 7.51 -17.72 51.62
C ARG A 83 9.02 -17.81 51.63
N GLU A 84 9.62 -18.58 50.73
CA GLU A 84 11.07 -18.62 50.53
C GLU A 84 11.60 -17.21 50.18
N ILE A 85 10.98 -16.52 49.22
CA ILE A 85 11.33 -15.13 48.87
C ILE A 85 11.16 -14.20 50.08
N SER A 86 10.12 -14.36 50.91
CA SER A 86 9.96 -13.55 52.13
C SER A 86 11.01 -13.82 53.21
N HIS A 87 11.67 -14.98 53.20
CA HIS A 87 12.80 -15.26 54.10
C HIS A 87 14.13 -14.63 53.62
N TYR A 88 14.26 -14.32 52.32
CA TYR A 88 15.41 -13.60 51.76
C TYR A 88 15.31 -12.06 51.86
N ILE A 89 14.16 -11.53 52.31
CA ILE A 89 13.94 -10.08 52.49
C ILE A 89 14.04 -9.75 53.98
N SER A 90 15.27 -9.65 54.49
CA SER A 90 15.56 -8.96 55.75
C SER A 90 15.55 -7.43 55.52
N PRO A 91 14.92 -6.64 56.41
CA PRO A 91 14.52 -5.26 56.08
C PRO A 91 15.61 -4.19 56.29
N ASP A 92 16.90 -4.49 56.08
CA ASP A 92 18.03 -3.57 56.34
C ASP A 92 18.84 -3.17 55.09
N ALA A 93 18.48 -3.64 53.89
CA ALA A 93 19.28 -3.46 52.67
C ALA A 93 18.79 -2.36 51.70
N LEU A 94 18.02 -1.36 52.16
CA LEU A 94 17.44 -0.31 51.30
C LEU A 94 17.70 1.15 51.73
N THR A 95 18.60 1.40 52.68
CA THR A 95 19.04 2.77 53.03
C THR A 95 20.55 2.86 53.31
N THR A 96 21.38 2.79 52.26
CA THR A 96 22.77 3.33 52.29
C THR A 96 23.33 3.50 50.86
N THR A 97 22.98 4.60 50.19
CA THR A 97 23.73 5.06 49.00
C THR A 97 25.04 5.71 49.43
N ILE A 98 26.06 4.91 49.76
CA ILE A 98 27.40 5.40 50.04
C ILE A 98 28.13 5.62 48.71
N LYS A 99 28.49 6.87 48.41
CA LYS A 99 29.42 7.20 47.33
C LYS A 99 30.79 6.60 47.70
N PRO A 100 31.49 5.87 46.80
CA PRO A 100 32.87 5.49 47.06
C PRO A 100 33.74 6.75 47.14
N GLY A 101 34.27 7.02 48.33
CA GLY A 101 35.21 8.10 48.57
C GLY A 101 36.59 7.76 48.03
N ILE A 102 37.34 8.78 47.60
CA ILE A 102 38.73 8.65 47.20
C ILE A 102 39.56 8.28 48.44
N LYS A 103 39.98 7.02 48.54
CA LYS A 103 41.08 6.47 49.37
C LYS A 103 41.16 4.96 49.14
N ASP A 104 41.98 4.58 48.16
CA ASP A 104 42.73 3.31 48.05
C ASP A 104 43.37 3.28 46.65
N LEU A 105 44.36 4.14 46.47
CA LEU A 105 45.30 4.15 45.36
C LEU A 105 46.71 4.19 45.99
N PRO A 106 47.68 3.40 45.48
CA PRO A 106 49.05 3.47 46.00
C PRO A 106 49.65 4.85 45.72
N PRO A 107 50.57 5.34 46.57
CA PRO A 107 51.31 6.56 46.28
C PRO A 107 52.14 6.37 45.02
N ILE A 108 52.00 7.31 44.08
CA ILE A 108 52.87 7.42 42.92
C ILE A 108 53.83 8.55 43.26
N ASP A 109 55.11 8.23 43.48
CA ASP A 109 56.15 9.24 43.64
C ASP A 109 56.34 9.97 42.31
N ILE A 110 56.18 11.29 42.35
CA ILE A 110 56.11 12.13 41.15
C ILE A 110 57.51 12.40 40.57
N GLU A 111 58.55 12.30 41.38
CA GLU A 111 59.94 12.64 41.02
C GLU A 111 60.57 11.62 40.06
N ASP A 112 60.41 10.31 40.28
CA ASP A 112 60.90 9.26 39.36
C ASP A 112 60.22 9.37 37.97
N THR A 113 58.94 9.76 37.92
CA THR A 113 58.21 9.88 36.65
C THR A 113 58.64 11.07 35.80
N SER A 114 59.16 12.15 36.41
CA SER A 114 59.71 13.28 35.63
C SER A 114 61.01 12.93 34.93
N ASP A 115 61.90 12.17 35.58
CA ASP A 115 63.20 11.83 35.02
C ASP A 115 63.10 10.76 33.92
N ASP A 116 62.18 9.80 34.05
CA ASP A 116 61.87 8.85 32.96
C ASP A 116 61.29 9.56 31.72
N ILE A 117 60.42 10.56 31.91
CA ILE A 117 59.88 11.37 30.80
C ILE A 117 60.98 12.25 30.19
N PHE A 118 61.85 12.85 31.00
CA PHE A 118 62.96 13.69 30.52
C PHE A 118 64.00 12.87 29.73
N ASN A 119 64.30 11.65 30.18
CA ASN A 119 65.19 10.71 29.49
C ASN A 119 64.55 10.13 28.21
N GLN A 120 63.23 9.96 28.14
CA GLN A 120 62.53 9.58 26.90
C GLN A 120 62.53 10.72 25.86
N ILE A 121 62.44 11.98 26.29
CA ILE A 121 62.51 13.15 25.40
C ILE A 121 63.93 13.36 24.87
N ASN A 122 64.97 13.29 25.72
CA ASN A 122 66.35 13.53 25.28
C ASN A 122 66.93 12.40 24.40
N ASN A 123 66.46 11.15 24.55
CA ASN A 123 66.87 10.04 23.67
C ASN A 123 66.14 10.01 22.32
N SER A 124 65.25 10.97 22.01
CA SER A 124 64.64 11.09 20.68
C SER A 124 65.47 11.89 19.66
N GLY A 125 66.77 12.08 19.94
CA GLY A 125 67.75 12.59 18.97
C GLY A 125 68.27 11.49 18.04
N THR A 126 68.11 11.65 16.72
CA THR A 126 68.69 10.81 15.65
C THR A 126 68.21 9.36 15.54
N LYS A 127 66.93 9.18 15.19
CA LYS A 127 66.53 8.15 14.21
C LYS A 127 65.76 8.82 13.09
N GLU A 128 66.11 8.47 11.85
CA GLU A 128 65.39 8.93 10.66
C GLU A 128 63.92 8.50 10.75
N LEU A 129 63.02 9.40 10.33
CA LEU A 129 61.57 9.18 10.37
C LEU A 129 61.15 8.10 9.37
N GLU A 130 61.15 6.83 9.78
CA GLU A 130 60.26 5.85 9.16
C GLU A 130 58.81 6.32 9.38
N LYS A 131 58.17 6.75 8.28
CA LYS A 131 56.77 7.18 8.30
C LYS A 131 55.88 6.03 8.85
N PRO A 132 54.85 6.33 9.65
CA PRO A 132 53.95 5.31 10.15
C PRO A 132 53.30 4.57 8.97
N LYS A 133 53.49 3.23 8.92
CA LYS A 133 52.87 2.40 7.88
C LYS A 133 51.34 2.51 8.01
N PRO A 134 50.62 2.96 6.95
CA PRO A 134 49.17 3.14 7.03
C PRO A 134 48.46 1.78 7.16
N PRO A 135 47.24 1.73 7.72
CA PRO A 135 46.49 0.49 7.83
C PRO A 135 46.26 -0.15 6.45
N PRO A 136 46.38 -1.48 6.31
CA PRO A 136 46.54 -2.16 5.01
C PRO A 136 45.30 -2.16 4.10
N SER A 137 44.20 -1.51 4.47
CA SER A 137 42.92 -1.57 3.75
C SER A 137 42.86 -0.71 2.48
N LEU A 138 43.68 0.35 2.35
CA LEU A 138 43.53 1.35 1.28
C LEU A 138 44.85 1.86 0.66
N MET A 139 45.87 1.01 0.58
CA MET A 139 47.04 1.30 -0.26
C MET A 139 46.69 1.04 -1.75
N PHE A 140 46.79 2.08 -2.59
CA PHE A 140 46.83 1.90 -4.05
C PHE A 140 48.25 1.45 -4.47
N PRO A 141 48.41 0.88 -5.69
CA PRO A 141 49.73 0.61 -6.26
C PRO A 141 50.64 1.84 -6.26
N GLU A 142 51.92 1.65 -5.99
CA GLU A 142 52.89 2.73 -5.74
C GLU A 142 52.99 3.74 -6.91
N GLN A 143 52.94 3.24 -8.14
CA GLN A 143 52.91 4.03 -9.38
C GLN A 143 51.64 4.90 -9.53
N ILE A 144 50.54 4.54 -8.87
CA ILE A 144 49.29 5.31 -8.86
C ILE A 144 49.31 6.35 -7.73
N ASN A 145 49.86 6.02 -6.55
CA ASN A 145 50.09 6.99 -5.47
C ASN A 145 51.04 8.11 -5.92
N GLN A 146 52.12 7.78 -6.64
CA GLN A 146 53.05 8.77 -7.20
C GLN A 146 52.37 9.78 -8.16
N ARG A 147 51.32 9.37 -8.88
CA ARG A 147 50.54 10.26 -9.76
C ARG A 147 49.45 11.06 -9.03
N LEU A 148 48.88 10.50 -7.95
CA LEU A 148 47.82 11.14 -7.17
C LEU A 148 48.33 12.12 -6.09
N GLY A 149 49.56 11.90 -5.59
CA GLY A 149 50.20 12.76 -4.58
C GLY A 149 49.34 12.95 -3.33
N LEU A 150 49.32 14.16 -2.78
CA LEU A 150 48.57 14.56 -1.57
C LEU A 150 47.05 14.21 -1.59
N VAL A 151 46.47 13.93 -2.75
CA VAL A 151 45.03 13.67 -2.90
C VAL A 151 44.69 12.22 -2.56
N SER A 152 45.67 11.29 -2.55
CA SER A 152 45.48 9.95 -1.96
C SER A 152 45.20 10.02 -0.46
N ASP A 153 45.86 10.93 0.26
CA ASP A 153 45.73 11.08 1.72
C ASP A 153 44.37 11.68 2.11
N MET A 154 43.75 12.49 1.25
CA MET A 154 42.40 13.04 1.47
C MET A 154 41.27 11.98 1.44
N LEU A 155 41.55 10.76 1.00
CA LEU A 155 40.64 9.61 1.19
C LEU A 155 40.78 8.96 2.58
N ILE A 156 41.91 9.16 3.26
CA ILE A 156 42.29 8.49 4.50
C ILE A 156 42.09 9.45 5.69
N GLN A 157 40.89 10.00 5.85
CA GLN A 157 40.50 10.57 7.14
C GLN A 157 40.04 9.44 8.07
N PRO A 158 40.77 9.12 9.16
CA PRO A 158 40.32 8.14 10.14
C PRO A 158 39.10 8.67 10.90
N ASN A 159 38.23 7.77 11.34
CA ASN A 159 36.93 8.05 11.93
C ASN A 159 36.98 9.02 13.15
N GLY A 160 36.87 10.32 12.91
CA GLY A 160 36.57 11.33 13.92
C GLY A 160 35.07 11.34 14.25
N LYS A 161 34.73 11.32 15.55
CA LYS A 161 33.34 11.35 16.02
C LYS A 161 32.69 12.73 15.79
N THR A 162 31.99 12.93 14.68
CA THR A 162 31.03 14.04 14.54
C THR A 162 29.76 13.60 13.81
N ASN A 163 28.60 13.89 14.39
CA ASN A 163 27.29 13.69 13.78
C ASN A 163 26.97 14.93 12.92
N LEU A 164 26.96 14.80 11.59
CA LEU A 164 26.39 15.74 10.59
C LEU A 164 26.38 15.03 9.19
N PRO A 165 25.72 15.55 8.14
CA PRO A 165 24.96 14.71 7.19
C PRO A 165 25.79 13.91 6.17
N GLN A 166 25.19 12.81 5.71
CA GLN A 166 25.84 11.72 4.97
C GLN A 166 26.21 12.04 3.51
N GLU A 167 25.84 13.21 2.99
CA GLU A 167 25.90 13.51 1.54
C GLU A 167 27.29 13.89 1.01
N ILE A 168 28.22 14.31 1.87
CA ILE A 168 29.57 14.75 1.47
C ILE A 168 30.48 13.56 1.07
N LYS A 169 30.13 12.32 1.43
CA LYS A 169 31.00 11.14 1.23
C LYS A 169 31.12 10.62 -0.22
N ASN A 170 30.40 11.19 -1.20
CA ASN A 170 30.29 10.60 -2.55
C ASN A 170 31.10 11.29 -3.68
N ASN A 171 31.55 12.54 -3.54
CA ASN A 171 32.09 13.29 -4.70
C ASN A 171 33.62 13.20 -4.90
N ASN A 172 34.39 12.75 -3.90
CA ASN A 172 35.86 12.79 -3.95
C ASN A 172 36.45 11.90 -5.07
N TRP A 173 35.77 10.80 -5.44
CA TRP A 173 36.21 9.87 -6.49
C TRP A 173 36.19 10.46 -7.91
N ASN A 174 35.30 11.41 -8.20
CA ASN A 174 35.26 12.08 -9.50
C ASN A 174 36.47 13.02 -9.66
N MET A 175 36.80 13.78 -8.60
CA MET A 175 37.95 14.68 -8.59
C MET A 175 39.27 13.93 -8.77
N LEU A 176 39.42 12.79 -8.07
CA LEU A 176 40.58 11.90 -8.21
C LEU A 176 40.81 11.42 -9.65
N LEU A 177 39.75 11.05 -10.37
CA LEU A 177 39.88 10.58 -11.75
C LEU A 177 40.17 11.70 -12.74
N ILE A 178 39.66 12.92 -12.51
CA ILE A 178 40.01 14.10 -13.31
C ILE A 178 41.51 14.42 -13.14
N GLN A 179 42.02 14.37 -11.91
CA GLN A 179 43.45 14.58 -11.65
C GLN A 179 44.33 13.43 -12.20
N LEU A 180 43.84 12.19 -12.20
CA LEU A 180 44.53 11.05 -12.79
C LEU A 180 44.55 11.15 -14.34
N ASP A 181 43.50 11.68 -14.98
CA ASP A 181 43.49 12.00 -16.42
C ASP A 181 44.53 13.08 -16.75
N GLN A 182 44.54 14.17 -15.97
CA GLN A 182 45.52 15.29 -16.10
C GLN A 182 46.98 14.86 -15.92
N THR A 183 47.25 13.81 -15.12
CA THR A 183 48.60 13.29 -14.85
C THR A 183 49.01 12.15 -15.80
N GLY A 184 48.27 11.95 -16.91
CA GLY A 184 48.62 11.01 -17.98
C GLY A 184 47.77 9.73 -18.02
N GLY A 185 46.70 9.65 -17.24
CA GLY A 185 45.74 8.56 -17.29
C GLY A 185 46.35 7.20 -16.93
N PHE A 186 45.91 6.14 -17.62
CA PHE A 186 46.45 4.79 -17.45
C PHE A 186 47.70 4.50 -18.29
N LYS A 187 48.29 5.50 -18.97
CA LYS A 187 49.47 5.32 -19.81
C LYS A 187 50.67 4.82 -18.97
N GLY A 188 51.26 3.71 -19.38
CA GLY A 188 52.43 3.11 -18.72
C GLY A 188 52.16 2.39 -17.38
N LEU A 189 50.90 2.13 -17.00
CA LEU A 189 50.55 1.30 -15.85
C LEU A 189 50.25 -0.15 -16.28
N THR A 190 50.47 -1.13 -15.38
CA THR A 190 50.12 -2.51 -15.69
C THR A 190 48.61 -2.76 -15.57
N GLN A 191 48.07 -3.69 -16.38
CA GLN A 191 46.65 -4.09 -16.29
C GLN A 191 46.25 -4.62 -14.90
N LYS A 192 47.21 -5.18 -14.14
CA LYS A 192 46.98 -5.66 -12.77
C LYS A 192 46.75 -4.51 -11.79
N ASP A 193 47.55 -3.45 -11.89
CA ASP A 193 47.46 -2.26 -11.02
C ASP A 193 46.16 -1.49 -11.28
N ILE A 194 45.79 -1.33 -12.56
CA ILE A 194 44.52 -0.72 -12.97
C ILE A 194 43.32 -1.53 -12.44
N THR A 195 43.38 -2.88 -12.55
CA THR A 195 42.34 -3.75 -12.00
C THR A 195 42.27 -3.67 -10.47
N HIS A 196 43.41 -3.57 -9.78
CA HIS A 196 43.45 -3.38 -8.33
C HIS A 196 42.83 -2.05 -7.91
N PHE A 197 43.18 -0.96 -8.60
CA PHE A 197 42.62 0.37 -8.36
C PHE A 197 41.10 0.39 -8.54
N ILE A 198 40.58 -0.12 -9.65
CA ILE A 198 39.12 -0.12 -9.93
C ILE A 198 38.35 -0.97 -8.90
N ARG A 199 38.93 -2.07 -8.41
CA ARG A 199 38.35 -2.90 -7.33
C ARG A 199 38.17 -2.15 -6.01
N LYS A 200 38.94 -1.09 -5.74
CA LYS A 200 38.81 -0.26 -4.54
C LYS A 200 37.70 0.79 -4.63
N ILE A 201 37.20 1.10 -5.83
CA ILE A 201 36.13 2.10 -6.04
C ILE A 201 34.77 1.52 -5.58
N PRO A 202 34.00 2.22 -4.73
CA PRO A 202 32.66 1.77 -4.35
C PRO A 202 31.71 1.68 -5.54
N LEU A 203 30.95 0.58 -5.64
CA LEU A 203 30.06 0.28 -6.79
C LEU A 203 29.06 1.40 -7.13
N LYS A 204 28.59 2.15 -6.12
CA LYS A 204 27.67 3.29 -6.31
C LYS A 204 28.32 4.42 -7.12
N ASN A 205 29.56 4.76 -6.81
CA ASN A 205 30.34 5.82 -7.45
C ASN A 205 30.90 5.33 -8.80
N LEU A 206 31.24 4.04 -8.90
CA LEU A 206 31.71 3.43 -10.14
C LEU A 206 30.69 3.62 -11.29
N LYS A 207 29.38 3.59 -11.00
CA LYS A 207 28.31 3.78 -12.00
C LYS A 207 28.40 5.09 -12.78
N SER A 208 28.79 6.20 -12.16
CA SER A 208 29.01 7.50 -12.84
C SER A 208 30.38 7.61 -13.53
N LEU A 209 31.31 6.73 -13.18
CA LEU A 209 32.71 6.80 -13.58
C LEU A 209 33.06 5.92 -14.78
N ILE A 210 32.21 4.95 -15.13
CA ILE A 210 32.41 4.05 -16.29
C ILE A 210 32.84 4.80 -17.57
N PRO A 211 32.18 5.88 -18.04
CA PRO A 211 32.56 6.53 -19.29
C PRO A 211 33.96 7.17 -19.25
N HIS A 212 34.35 7.70 -18.08
CA HIS A 212 35.68 8.28 -17.89
C HIS A 212 36.75 7.18 -17.85
N LEU A 213 36.48 6.08 -17.15
CA LEU A 213 37.37 4.93 -17.10
C LEU A 213 37.56 4.28 -18.48
N GLU A 214 36.50 4.14 -19.29
CA GLU A 214 36.58 3.64 -20.66
C GLU A 214 37.48 4.52 -21.54
N LYS A 215 37.28 5.85 -21.50
CA LYS A 215 38.14 6.81 -22.20
C LYS A 215 39.62 6.65 -21.78
N MET A 216 39.90 6.56 -20.49
CA MET A 216 41.27 6.43 -19.98
C MET A 216 41.96 5.10 -20.38
N HIS A 217 41.21 4.02 -20.62
CA HIS A 217 41.78 2.79 -21.20
C HIS A 217 42.05 2.93 -22.70
N HIS A 218 41.15 3.58 -23.43
CA HIS A 218 41.32 3.86 -24.87
C HIS A 218 42.51 4.78 -25.12
N ASP A 219 42.63 5.88 -24.37
CA ASP A 219 43.74 6.83 -24.44
C ASP A 219 45.09 6.17 -24.08
N ALA A 220 45.08 5.08 -23.30
CA ALA A 220 46.25 4.27 -22.98
C ALA A 220 46.53 3.12 -23.96
N GLY A 221 45.65 2.86 -24.93
CA GLY A 221 45.77 1.75 -25.88
C GLY A 221 45.64 0.36 -25.25
N LEU A 222 45.10 0.25 -24.04
CA LEU A 222 45.03 -1.00 -23.28
C LEU A 222 43.68 -1.69 -23.46
N THR A 223 43.71 -3.01 -23.70
CA THR A 223 42.49 -3.83 -23.65
C THR A 223 41.95 -3.91 -22.21
N ILE A 224 40.64 -3.70 -22.05
CA ILE A 224 39.97 -3.81 -20.75
C ILE A 224 39.83 -5.30 -20.41
N HIS A 225 40.34 -5.69 -19.24
CA HIS A 225 40.33 -7.06 -18.76
C HIS A 225 38.94 -7.48 -18.25
N TYR A 226 38.49 -8.71 -18.49
CA TYR A 226 37.13 -9.21 -18.15
C TYR A 226 36.65 -8.88 -16.72
N ASN A 227 37.53 -8.99 -15.71
CA ASN A 227 37.25 -8.59 -14.33
C ASN A 227 36.76 -7.13 -14.18
N VAL A 228 37.26 -6.21 -15.00
CA VAL A 228 36.86 -4.79 -14.99
C VAL A 228 35.49 -4.62 -15.63
N TYR A 229 35.23 -5.28 -16.78
CA TYR A 229 33.89 -5.34 -17.37
C TYR A 229 32.86 -5.93 -16.41
N TYR A 230 33.21 -7.00 -15.67
CA TYR A 230 32.31 -7.58 -14.65
C TYR A 230 32.04 -6.62 -13.48
N LEU A 231 33.02 -5.81 -13.07
CA LEU A 231 32.80 -4.74 -12.08
C LEU A 231 31.88 -3.65 -12.64
N PHE A 232 31.99 -3.30 -13.93
CA PHE A 232 31.09 -2.35 -14.59
C PHE A 232 29.66 -2.89 -14.67
N THR A 233 29.44 -4.15 -15.05
CA THR A 233 28.09 -4.76 -15.03
C THR A 233 27.52 -4.81 -13.62
N ARG A 234 28.34 -5.10 -12.60
CA ARG A 234 27.91 -5.09 -11.19
C ARG A 234 27.59 -3.67 -10.68
N ALA A 235 28.31 -2.65 -11.13
CA ALA A 235 28.01 -1.25 -10.82
C ALA A 235 26.73 -0.76 -11.54
N LEU A 236 26.53 -1.10 -12.81
CA LEU A 236 25.31 -0.74 -13.55
C LEU A 236 24.06 -1.38 -12.96
N THR A 237 24.15 -2.65 -12.52
CA THR A 237 23.08 -3.37 -11.83
C THR A 237 22.88 -2.95 -10.37
N THR A 238 23.76 -2.10 -9.81
CA THR A 238 23.57 -1.49 -8.49
C THR A 238 22.48 -0.40 -8.58
N GLY A 239 21.42 -0.56 -7.77
CA GLY A 239 20.23 0.29 -7.77
C GLY A 239 18.92 -0.50 -7.90
N GLY A 240 17.81 0.24 -8.05
CA GLY A 240 16.45 -0.30 -8.15
C GLY A 240 16.08 -0.77 -9.57
N ARG A 241 15.46 0.10 -10.37
CA ARG A 241 15.18 -0.16 -11.79
C ARG A 241 16.38 0.21 -12.66
N ILE A 242 16.58 -0.58 -13.71
CA ILE A 242 17.57 -0.34 -14.78
C ILE A 242 16.81 0.23 -15.98
N SER A 243 17.44 1.08 -16.79
CA SER A 243 16.87 1.58 -18.05
C SER A 243 17.34 0.76 -19.25
N ASP A 244 16.59 0.74 -20.34
CA ASP A 244 16.97 0.01 -21.57
C ASP A 244 18.37 0.39 -22.10
N LEU A 245 18.77 1.65 -21.95
CA LEU A 245 20.12 2.11 -22.30
C LEU A 245 21.20 1.45 -21.42
N GLN A 246 20.96 1.38 -20.11
CA GLN A 246 21.86 0.70 -19.18
C GLN A 246 21.88 -0.82 -19.44
N LEU A 247 20.75 -1.42 -19.80
CA LEU A 247 20.71 -2.84 -20.15
C LEU A 247 21.53 -3.13 -21.42
N LYS A 248 21.41 -2.31 -22.48
CA LYS A 248 22.24 -2.44 -23.70
C LYS A 248 23.74 -2.22 -23.45
N MET A 249 24.13 -1.48 -22.42
CA MET A 249 25.53 -1.42 -21.98
C MET A 249 25.95 -2.72 -21.30
N VAL A 250 25.13 -3.23 -20.38
CA VAL A 250 25.38 -4.50 -19.68
C VAL A 250 25.50 -5.68 -20.66
N GLU A 251 24.62 -5.77 -21.66
CA GLU A 251 24.68 -6.80 -22.71
C GLU A 251 26.01 -6.74 -23.49
N ARG A 252 26.39 -5.55 -24.00
CA ARG A 252 27.67 -5.36 -24.69
C ARG A 252 28.89 -5.74 -23.83
N TYR A 253 28.87 -5.47 -22.53
CA TYR A 253 29.97 -5.89 -21.65
C TYR A 253 30.01 -7.40 -21.43
N PHE A 254 28.86 -8.09 -21.40
CA PHE A 254 28.85 -9.55 -21.36
C PHE A 254 29.33 -10.18 -22.68
N ASP A 255 29.03 -9.56 -23.83
CA ASP A 255 29.60 -9.97 -25.11
C ASP A 255 31.13 -9.87 -25.10
N GLU A 256 31.71 -8.75 -24.62
CA GLU A 256 33.17 -8.59 -24.50
C GLU A 256 33.80 -9.53 -23.47
N ILE A 257 33.13 -9.83 -22.35
CA ILE A 257 33.58 -10.87 -21.41
C ILE A 257 33.61 -12.25 -22.09
N SER A 258 32.59 -12.58 -22.87
CA SER A 258 32.48 -13.90 -23.54
C SER A 258 33.59 -14.17 -24.56
N LYS A 259 34.14 -13.11 -25.18
CA LYS A 259 35.31 -13.19 -26.09
C LYS A 259 36.63 -13.46 -25.36
N GLN A 260 36.74 -13.08 -24.09
CA GLN A 260 37.96 -13.23 -23.29
C GLN A 260 37.96 -14.48 -22.42
N THR A 261 36.79 -14.89 -21.91
CA THR A 261 36.64 -15.98 -20.93
C THR A 261 35.26 -16.63 -20.99
N GLU A 262 35.18 -17.91 -20.63
CA GLU A 262 33.90 -18.59 -20.42
C GLU A 262 33.10 -17.98 -19.26
N LEU A 263 31.77 -17.92 -19.42
CA LEU A 263 30.87 -17.31 -18.46
C LEU A 263 30.66 -18.18 -17.21
N LYS A 264 31.08 -17.66 -16.05
CA LYS A 264 30.88 -18.27 -14.72
C LYS A 264 29.47 -18.02 -14.17
N ILE A 265 29.10 -18.77 -13.13
CA ILE A 265 27.81 -18.65 -12.40
C ILE A 265 27.52 -17.19 -12.04
N ASP A 266 28.45 -16.49 -11.39
CA ASP A 266 28.37 -15.07 -10.99
C ASP A 266 27.96 -14.12 -12.13
N HIS A 267 28.37 -14.41 -13.37
CA HIS A 267 28.03 -13.61 -14.55
C HIS A 267 26.57 -13.84 -14.92
N TYR A 268 26.12 -15.10 -14.94
CA TYR A 268 24.72 -15.45 -15.14
C TYR A 268 23.80 -14.91 -14.05
N GLU A 269 24.20 -14.95 -12.76
CA GLU A 269 23.45 -14.29 -11.68
C GLU A 269 23.25 -12.80 -11.97
N THR A 270 24.33 -12.12 -12.34
CA THR A 270 24.32 -10.67 -12.62
C THR A 270 23.48 -10.34 -13.86
N MET A 271 23.47 -11.20 -14.88
CA MET A 271 22.57 -11.09 -16.04
C MET A 271 21.11 -11.21 -15.62
N VAL A 272 20.74 -12.23 -14.82
CA VAL A 272 19.36 -12.40 -14.34
C VAL A 272 18.93 -11.21 -13.50
N TYR A 273 19.76 -10.73 -12.56
CA TYR A 273 19.47 -9.51 -11.81
C TYR A 273 19.28 -8.28 -12.72
N ALA A 274 20.04 -8.16 -13.80
CA ALA A 274 19.88 -7.06 -14.76
C ALA A 274 18.52 -7.12 -15.48
N TYR A 275 18.15 -8.30 -16.01
CA TYR A 275 16.91 -8.49 -16.75
C TYR A 275 15.67 -8.38 -15.85
N VAL A 276 15.71 -8.94 -14.64
CA VAL A 276 14.66 -8.78 -13.61
C VAL A 276 14.42 -7.30 -13.30
N LYS A 277 15.49 -6.51 -13.08
CA LYS A 277 15.38 -5.08 -12.77
C LYS A 277 14.90 -4.21 -13.92
N ASN A 278 15.02 -4.69 -15.17
CA ASN A 278 14.40 -4.09 -16.36
C ASN A 278 13.03 -4.74 -16.72
N ASN A 279 12.47 -5.58 -15.85
CA ASN A 279 11.18 -6.28 -16.03
C ASN A 279 11.10 -7.17 -17.29
N ASN A 280 12.25 -7.61 -17.83
CA ASN A 280 12.33 -8.38 -19.09
C ASN A 280 12.47 -9.89 -18.80
N MET A 281 11.38 -10.52 -18.37
CA MET A 281 11.40 -11.93 -17.96
C MET A 281 11.59 -12.92 -19.13
N THR A 282 11.32 -12.55 -20.38
CA THR A 282 11.59 -13.46 -21.52
C THR A 282 13.09 -13.70 -21.68
N LYS A 283 13.91 -12.64 -21.53
CA LYS A 283 15.38 -12.79 -21.51
C LYS A 283 15.87 -13.56 -20.28
N VAL A 284 15.16 -13.49 -19.15
CA VAL A 284 15.45 -14.35 -17.98
C VAL A 284 15.20 -15.81 -18.32
N ASP A 285 14.06 -16.14 -18.91
CA ASP A 285 13.72 -17.51 -19.33
C ASP A 285 14.74 -18.06 -20.34
N ASP A 286 15.24 -17.23 -21.26
CA ASP A 286 16.27 -17.61 -22.23
C ASP A 286 17.65 -17.85 -21.58
N VAL A 287 18.07 -16.99 -20.64
CA VAL A 287 19.29 -17.24 -19.84
C VAL A 287 19.18 -18.52 -19.01
N LEU A 288 18.02 -18.79 -18.41
CA LEU A 288 17.78 -20.01 -17.65
C LEU A 288 17.81 -21.28 -18.52
N LYS A 289 17.43 -21.20 -19.80
CA LYS A 289 17.65 -22.31 -20.76
C LYS A 289 19.14 -22.49 -21.03
N ILE A 290 19.87 -21.42 -21.37
CA ILE A 290 21.31 -21.47 -21.64
C ILE A 290 22.10 -22.04 -20.45
N MET A 291 21.70 -21.76 -19.21
CA MET A 291 22.30 -22.38 -18.02
C MET A 291 22.04 -23.89 -17.94
N LYS A 292 20.81 -24.33 -18.24
CA LYS A 292 20.44 -25.76 -18.27
C LYS A 292 21.14 -26.51 -19.40
N ASP A 293 21.20 -25.92 -20.60
CA ASP A 293 21.87 -26.50 -21.77
C ASP A 293 23.40 -26.64 -21.58
N LYS A 294 23.96 -25.96 -20.58
CA LYS A 294 25.37 -26.03 -20.15
C LYS A 294 25.58 -26.79 -18.83
N ASP A 295 24.54 -27.45 -18.30
CA ASP A 295 24.55 -28.14 -17.00
C ASP A 295 25.05 -27.27 -15.81
N ILE A 296 24.85 -25.96 -15.87
CA ILE A 296 25.23 -25.02 -14.81
C ILE A 296 24.14 -25.00 -13.73
N PRO A 297 24.46 -25.32 -12.46
CA PRO A 297 23.46 -25.35 -11.40
C PRO A 297 22.87 -23.95 -11.15
N ILE A 298 21.55 -23.87 -11.04
CA ILE A 298 20.83 -22.63 -10.74
C ILE A 298 21.00 -22.31 -9.25
N SER A 299 21.64 -21.18 -8.96
CA SER A 299 21.88 -20.76 -7.58
C SER A 299 20.62 -20.21 -6.89
N LYS A 300 20.68 -20.19 -5.56
CA LYS A 300 19.69 -19.56 -4.68
C LYS A 300 19.45 -18.08 -5.03
N SER A 301 20.51 -17.35 -5.40
CA SER A 301 20.45 -15.94 -5.82
C SER A 301 19.54 -15.77 -7.04
N ILE A 302 19.69 -16.66 -8.03
CA ILE A 302 18.89 -16.64 -9.26
C ILE A 302 17.41 -16.91 -8.97
N TYR A 303 17.09 -17.97 -8.21
CA TYR A 303 15.70 -18.23 -7.82
C TYR A 303 15.07 -17.06 -7.07
N THR A 304 15.82 -16.46 -6.13
CA THR A 304 15.37 -15.28 -5.37
C THR A 304 15.13 -14.07 -6.30
N ALA A 305 16.01 -13.84 -7.28
CA ALA A 305 15.85 -12.77 -8.27
C ALA A 305 14.62 -13.00 -9.16
N VAL A 306 14.42 -14.22 -9.66
CA VAL A 306 13.26 -14.62 -10.48
C VAL A 306 11.96 -14.45 -9.70
N PHE A 307 11.93 -14.92 -8.44
CA PHE A 307 10.82 -14.72 -7.52
C PHE A 307 10.48 -13.22 -7.33
N GLN A 308 11.49 -12.39 -7.04
CA GLN A 308 11.32 -10.94 -6.90
C GLN A 308 10.83 -10.28 -8.19
N GLY A 309 11.28 -10.77 -9.35
CA GLY A 309 10.79 -10.39 -10.68
C GLY A 309 9.28 -10.60 -10.84
N TYR A 310 8.80 -11.82 -10.62
CA TYR A 310 7.37 -12.12 -10.71
C TYR A 310 6.55 -11.41 -9.63
N SER A 311 7.02 -11.40 -8.38
CA SER A 311 6.30 -10.83 -7.23
C SER A 311 6.18 -9.30 -7.28
N PHE A 312 7.28 -8.57 -7.52
CA PHE A 312 7.32 -7.11 -7.39
C PHE A 312 7.23 -6.35 -8.72
N TYR A 313 7.79 -6.87 -9.80
CA TYR A 313 7.84 -6.15 -11.09
C TYR A 313 6.66 -6.52 -11.98
N GLN A 314 6.38 -7.81 -12.18
CA GLN A 314 5.23 -8.26 -12.98
C GLN A 314 3.91 -8.32 -12.19
N LYS A 315 3.97 -8.44 -10.86
CA LYS A 315 2.80 -8.74 -10.00
C LYS A 315 2.05 -9.99 -10.44
N ASN A 316 2.79 -11.01 -10.88
CA ASN A 316 2.27 -12.31 -11.24
C ASN A 316 2.53 -13.29 -10.10
N HIS A 317 1.56 -13.39 -9.21
CA HIS A 317 1.74 -14.00 -7.90
C HIS A 317 1.63 -15.52 -7.93
N ASP A 318 0.87 -16.08 -8.87
CA ASP A 318 0.78 -17.52 -9.05
C ASP A 318 2.13 -18.09 -9.52
N LYS A 319 2.79 -17.44 -10.49
CA LYS A 319 4.17 -17.78 -10.89
C LYS A 319 5.21 -17.57 -9.79
N ALA A 320 5.04 -16.53 -8.97
CA ALA A 320 5.93 -16.31 -7.83
C ALA A 320 5.80 -17.45 -6.79
N LEU A 321 4.59 -17.99 -6.57
CA LEU A 321 4.39 -19.17 -5.73
C LEU A 321 4.99 -20.44 -6.36
N GLU A 322 4.80 -20.67 -7.67
CA GLU A 322 5.44 -21.79 -8.38
C GLU A 322 6.98 -21.80 -8.20
N VAL A 323 7.62 -20.63 -8.28
CA VAL A 323 9.07 -20.47 -8.07
C VAL A 323 9.47 -20.71 -6.61
N PHE A 324 8.64 -20.28 -5.65
CA PHE A 324 8.88 -20.52 -4.23
C PHE A 324 8.75 -22.01 -3.86
N ASP A 325 7.71 -22.68 -4.36
CA ASP A 325 7.53 -24.12 -4.19
C ASP A 325 8.70 -24.89 -4.82
N ALA A 326 9.13 -24.50 -6.02
CA ALA A 326 10.35 -25.03 -6.65
C ALA A 326 11.59 -24.90 -5.76
N MET A 327 11.85 -23.73 -5.16
CA MET A 327 12.97 -23.54 -4.22
C MET A 327 12.94 -24.50 -3.03
N LYS A 328 11.73 -24.82 -2.54
CA LYS A 328 11.49 -25.74 -1.42
C LYS A 328 11.75 -27.21 -1.78
N PHE A 329 11.46 -27.61 -3.02
CA PHE A 329 11.60 -29.02 -3.46
C PHE A 329 12.96 -29.39 -4.08
N PHE A 330 13.70 -28.45 -4.68
CA PHE A 330 14.90 -28.82 -5.47
C PHE A 330 16.13 -29.22 -4.63
N SER A 331 16.50 -28.47 -3.60
CA SER A 331 17.64 -28.77 -2.72
C SER A 331 17.57 -28.00 -1.40
N LYS A 332 18.25 -28.53 -0.36
CA LYS A 332 18.48 -27.77 0.89
C LYS A 332 19.29 -26.49 0.64
N GLU A 333 20.19 -26.49 -0.34
CA GLU A 333 21.02 -25.33 -0.69
C GLU A 333 20.19 -24.22 -1.38
N THR A 334 19.12 -24.57 -2.09
CA THR A 334 18.19 -23.63 -2.73
C THR A 334 17.02 -23.24 -1.82
N SER A 335 16.90 -23.82 -0.62
CA SER A 335 15.75 -23.64 0.28
C SER A 335 15.49 -22.17 0.61
N PRO A 336 14.24 -21.68 0.63
CA PRO A 336 13.96 -20.26 0.82
C PRO A 336 14.50 -19.68 2.14
N ASP A 337 15.15 -18.51 2.10
CA ASP A 337 15.62 -17.78 3.29
C ASP A 337 14.48 -17.02 3.99
N GLU A 338 14.77 -16.52 5.21
CA GLU A 338 13.94 -15.57 5.97
C GLU A 338 13.37 -14.45 5.07
N ASN A 339 14.23 -13.86 4.23
CA ASN A 339 13.85 -12.78 3.31
C ASN A 339 12.88 -13.24 2.21
N VAL A 340 13.05 -14.46 1.69
CA VAL A 340 12.18 -15.00 0.64
C VAL A 340 10.80 -15.30 1.22
N TYR A 341 10.72 -16.01 2.36
CA TYR A 341 9.45 -16.20 3.07
C TYR A 341 8.78 -14.86 3.42
N THR A 342 9.55 -13.87 3.90
CA THR A 342 9.03 -12.53 4.21
C THR A 342 8.36 -11.91 2.98
N ASP A 343 9.05 -11.91 1.84
CA ASP A 343 8.52 -11.32 0.61
C ASP A 343 7.34 -12.12 0.04
N VAL A 344 7.32 -13.46 0.18
CA VAL A 344 6.17 -14.33 -0.22
C VAL A 344 4.94 -14.04 0.62
N ILE A 345 5.05 -14.04 1.95
CA ILE A 345 3.91 -13.80 2.86
C ILE A 345 3.33 -12.39 2.61
N ILE A 346 4.18 -11.38 2.43
CA ILE A 346 3.75 -10.03 2.04
C ILE A 346 3.03 -10.05 0.68
N SER A 347 3.52 -10.83 -0.28
CA SER A 347 2.90 -11.02 -1.61
C SER A 347 1.51 -11.66 -1.50
N CYS A 348 1.34 -12.73 -0.71
CA CYS A 348 0.06 -13.38 -0.45
C CYS A 348 -0.97 -12.41 0.18
N VAL A 349 -0.56 -11.64 1.19
CA VAL A 349 -1.38 -10.61 1.83
C VAL A 349 -1.79 -9.51 0.84
N ALA A 350 -0.87 -9.05 -0.01
CA ALA A 350 -1.17 -8.04 -1.03
C ALA A 350 -2.26 -8.50 -2.01
N ASN A 351 -2.31 -9.80 -2.30
CA ASN A 351 -3.23 -10.42 -3.26
C ASN A 351 -4.51 -11.00 -2.65
N ARG A 352 -4.80 -10.66 -1.40
CA ARG A 352 -5.99 -11.15 -0.66
C ARG A 352 -5.99 -12.66 -0.43
N GLN A 353 -4.87 -13.35 -0.62
CA GLN A 353 -4.68 -14.76 -0.27
C GLN A 353 -4.17 -14.85 1.17
N LEU A 354 -4.95 -14.32 2.13
CA LEU A 354 -4.53 -14.22 3.54
C LEU A 354 -4.31 -15.59 4.18
N GLU A 355 -5.22 -16.54 3.94
CA GLU A 355 -5.17 -17.91 4.49
C GLU A 355 -3.81 -18.57 4.19
N LYS A 356 -3.43 -18.66 2.91
CA LYS A 356 -2.10 -19.13 2.51
C LYS A 356 -0.95 -18.35 3.14
N GLY A 357 -1.10 -17.04 3.34
CA GLY A 357 -0.10 -16.21 4.01
C GLY A 357 0.05 -16.51 5.50
N LEU A 358 -1.01 -16.97 6.16
CA LEU A 358 -0.99 -17.47 7.53
C LEU A 358 -0.40 -18.88 7.59
N ASP A 359 -0.79 -19.78 6.67
CA ASP A 359 -0.23 -21.13 6.55
C ASP A 359 1.30 -21.08 6.36
N LEU A 360 1.78 -20.24 5.44
CA LEU A 360 3.22 -20.02 5.20
C LEU A 360 3.93 -19.34 6.37
N TYR A 361 3.22 -18.53 7.18
CA TYR A 361 3.79 -17.98 8.41
C TYR A 361 3.92 -19.05 9.50
N GLN A 362 2.97 -19.98 9.57
CA GLN A 362 3.03 -21.10 10.50
C GLN A 362 4.19 -22.05 10.13
N GLU A 363 4.33 -22.38 8.84
CA GLU A 363 5.50 -23.12 8.32
C GLU A 363 6.83 -22.41 8.61
N PHE A 364 6.87 -21.07 8.47
CA PHE A 364 8.05 -20.27 8.79
C PHE A 364 8.43 -20.39 10.28
N GLN A 365 7.45 -20.43 11.18
CA GLN A 365 7.67 -20.64 12.61
C GLN A 365 8.12 -22.09 12.92
N ASP A 366 7.50 -23.09 12.29
CA ASP A 366 7.89 -24.50 12.44
C ASP A 366 9.32 -24.78 11.95
N ASN A 367 9.76 -24.07 10.91
CA ASN A 367 11.14 -24.07 10.41
C ASN A 367 12.12 -23.30 11.32
N ASN A 368 11.67 -22.77 12.46
CA ASN A 368 12.45 -21.98 13.43
C ASN A 368 13.16 -20.76 12.81
N LEU A 369 12.57 -20.17 11.77
CA LEU A 369 13.11 -18.96 11.13
C LEU A 369 12.86 -17.72 12.00
N LYS A 370 13.79 -16.77 11.95
CA LYS A 370 13.75 -15.57 12.80
C LYS A 370 12.63 -14.64 12.33
N VAL A 371 11.59 -14.48 13.14
CA VAL A 371 10.46 -13.58 12.84
C VAL A 371 10.96 -12.16 12.57
N ASN A 372 10.38 -11.54 11.54
CA ASN A 372 10.69 -10.19 11.11
C ASN A 372 9.46 -9.29 11.28
N GLN A 373 9.66 -8.07 11.80
CA GLN A 373 8.62 -7.06 11.98
C GLN A 373 7.83 -6.74 10.69
N ARG A 374 8.46 -6.86 9.51
CA ARG A 374 7.79 -6.73 8.21
C ARG A 374 6.69 -7.77 8.00
N ILE A 375 6.88 -9.01 8.48
CA ILE A 375 5.87 -10.08 8.39
C ILE A 375 4.69 -9.75 9.31
N LEU A 376 4.96 -9.51 10.59
CA LEU A 376 3.92 -9.24 11.60
C LEU A 376 3.05 -8.03 11.21
N SER A 377 3.68 -6.93 10.80
CA SER A 377 2.94 -5.73 10.37
C SER A 377 2.13 -5.97 9.09
N ALA A 378 2.62 -6.78 8.14
CA ALA A 378 1.85 -7.12 6.94
C ALA A 378 0.66 -8.04 7.26
N LEU A 379 0.87 -9.09 8.07
CA LEU A 379 -0.20 -9.98 8.54
C LEU A 379 -1.28 -9.20 9.29
N ALA A 380 -0.91 -8.29 10.19
CA ALA A 380 -1.83 -7.41 10.90
C ALA A 380 -2.77 -6.63 9.94
N LYS A 381 -2.21 -6.05 8.86
CA LYS A 381 -2.97 -5.36 7.79
C LYS A 381 -3.82 -6.31 6.95
N GLY A 382 -3.37 -7.54 6.76
CA GLY A 382 -4.13 -8.59 6.07
C GLY A 382 -5.35 -9.01 6.87
N CYS A 383 -5.13 -9.34 8.15
CA CYS A 383 -6.14 -9.73 9.12
C CYS A 383 -7.26 -8.68 9.26
N SER A 384 -6.94 -7.38 9.36
CA SER A 384 -7.98 -6.34 9.49
C SER A 384 -8.89 -6.19 8.25
N ARG A 385 -8.47 -6.71 7.09
CA ARG A 385 -9.29 -6.76 5.87
C ARG A 385 -10.18 -8.00 5.79
N SER A 386 -9.87 -9.06 6.53
CA SER A 386 -10.69 -10.27 6.58
C SER A 386 -11.72 -10.18 7.70
N ARG A 387 -12.98 -10.51 7.41
CA ARG A 387 -14.03 -10.52 8.45
C ARG A 387 -13.82 -11.62 9.49
N GLN A 388 -13.11 -12.70 9.15
CA GLN A 388 -12.83 -13.82 10.05
C GLN A 388 -11.68 -13.48 11.00
N TYR A 389 -10.53 -13.08 10.46
CA TYR A 389 -9.29 -12.84 11.21
C TYR A 389 -9.15 -11.41 11.78
N LYS A 390 -10.20 -10.57 11.72
CA LYS A 390 -10.11 -9.16 12.18
C LYS A 390 -9.64 -9.00 13.63
N PHE A 391 -9.90 -10.00 14.48
CA PHE A 391 -9.54 -10.01 15.89
C PHE A 391 -8.02 -10.18 16.11
N ASP A 392 -7.34 -10.91 15.22
CA ASP A 392 -5.90 -11.19 15.32
C ASP A 392 -5.02 -10.05 14.83
N ALA A 393 -5.60 -9.05 14.15
CA ALA A 393 -4.87 -7.91 13.62
C ALA A 393 -4.07 -7.17 14.71
N TRP A 394 -4.66 -6.94 15.89
CA TRP A 394 -3.95 -6.34 17.03
C TRP A 394 -3.00 -7.31 17.74
N ASN A 395 -3.29 -8.62 17.74
CA ASN A 395 -2.41 -9.62 18.33
C ASN A 395 -1.02 -9.63 17.66
N TYR A 396 -0.97 -9.53 16.32
CA TYR A 396 0.30 -9.40 15.59
C TYR A 396 1.02 -8.07 15.85
N ILE A 397 0.31 -6.99 16.15
CA ILE A 397 0.94 -5.73 16.59
C ILE A 397 1.52 -5.87 18.02
N PHE A 398 0.81 -6.52 18.95
CA PHE A 398 1.32 -6.75 20.29
C PHE A 398 2.56 -7.66 20.30
N GLN A 399 2.64 -8.64 19.40
CA GLN A 399 3.86 -9.45 19.22
C GLN A 399 5.10 -8.59 18.91
N ILE A 400 4.98 -7.51 18.13
CA ILE A 400 6.10 -6.59 17.84
C ILE A 400 6.64 -5.97 19.14
N TYR A 401 5.76 -5.58 20.06
CA TYR A 401 6.14 -5.05 21.37
C TYR A 401 6.63 -6.15 22.33
N ASP A 402 6.05 -7.35 22.28
CA ASP A 402 6.49 -8.51 23.07
C ASP A 402 7.93 -8.95 22.70
N TYR A 403 8.34 -8.78 21.43
CA TYR A 403 9.73 -8.94 20.99
C TYR A 403 10.66 -7.75 21.34
N GLY A 404 10.14 -6.69 21.97
CA GLY A 404 10.89 -5.49 22.32
C GLY A 404 11.27 -4.58 21.14
N TRP A 405 10.61 -4.70 19.98
CA TRP A 405 10.91 -3.89 18.80
C TRP A 405 10.17 -2.56 18.80
N ALA A 406 10.88 -1.49 18.46
CA ALA A 406 10.26 -0.20 18.18
C ALA A 406 9.42 -0.27 16.89
N PRO A 407 8.16 0.23 16.87
CA PRO A 407 7.35 0.24 15.65
C PRO A 407 7.99 1.08 14.53
N THR A 408 8.20 0.46 13.37
CA THR A 408 8.61 1.17 12.15
C THR A 408 7.48 2.04 11.59
N LEU A 409 7.80 2.98 10.70
CA LEU A 409 6.79 3.81 10.00
C LEU A 409 5.69 2.96 9.34
N GLN A 410 6.07 1.87 8.67
CA GLN A 410 5.12 0.93 8.07
C GLN A 410 4.21 0.26 9.14
N THR A 411 4.74 -0.03 10.33
CA THR A 411 3.96 -0.57 11.45
C THR A 411 2.96 0.47 11.94
N TYR A 412 3.35 1.73 12.12
CA TYR A 412 2.44 2.82 12.48
C TYR A 412 1.36 3.08 11.42
N GLU A 413 1.69 3.07 10.12
CA GLU A 413 0.70 3.15 9.04
C GLU A 413 -0.31 1.99 9.09
N HIS A 414 0.14 0.78 9.43
CA HIS A 414 -0.75 -0.37 9.56
C HIS A 414 -1.60 -0.29 10.83
N MET A 415 -1.06 0.19 11.95
CA MET A 415 -1.83 0.45 13.18
C MET A 415 -2.92 1.50 12.95
N LEU A 416 -2.59 2.61 12.28
CA LEU A 416 -3.56 3.63 11.84
C LEU A 416 -4.63 3.03 10.91
N TYR A 417 -4.23 2.18 9.97
CA TYR A 417 -5.17 1.50 9.09
C TYR A 417 -6.08 0.56 9.87
N ILE A 418 -5.58 -0.17 10.87
CA ILE A 418 -6.37 -1.07 11.72
C ILE A 418 -7.39 -0.28 12.55
N SER A 419 -6.96 0.76 13.29
CA SER A 419 -7.87 1.62 14.07
C SER A 419 -8.91 2.32 13.19
N ALA A 420 -8.51 2.78 11.99
CA ALA A 420 -9.43 3.34 11.00
C ALA A 420 -10.38 2.31 10.40
N THR A 421 -9.97 1.04 10.22
CA THR A 421 -10.90 -0.01 9.76
C THR A 421 -11.96 -0.34 10.80
N ASP A 422 -11.63 -0.22 12.08
CA ASP A 422 -12.49 -0.46 13.22
C ASP A 422 -13.43 0.73 13.53
N GLY A 423 -13.00 1.96 13.20
CA GLY A 423 -13.73 3.20 13.51
C GLY A 423 -13.30 3.86 14.82
N ASP A 424 -12.18 3.44 15.41
CA ASP A 424 -11.61 4.07 16.61
C ASP A 424 -10.91 5.39 16.24
N VAL A 425 -11.70 6.44 16.11
CA VAL A 425 -11.23 7.79 15.75
C VAL A 425 -10.30 8.36 16.82
N GLU A 426 -10.56 8.13 18.11
CA GLU A 426 -9.71 8.64 19.18
C GLU A 426 -8.29 8.05 19.10
N LEU A 427 -8.18 6.72 18.96
CA LEU A 427 -6.88 6.06 18.79
C LEU A 427 -6.22 6.45 17.46
N THR A 428 -6.98 6.60 16.38
CA THR A 428 -6.44 7.00 15.08
C THR A 428 -5.85 8.42 15.13
N ARG A 429 -6.53 9.38 15.77
CA ARG A 429 -6.02 10.75 15.98
C ARG A 429 -4.74 10.75 16.82
N ALA A 430 -4.71 9.98 17.91
CA ALA A 430 -3.54 9.90 18.78
C ALA A 430 -2.32 9.22 18.10
N LEU A 431 -2.55 8.18 17.29
CA LEU A 431 -1.50 7.58 16.47
C LEU A 431 -0.99 8.52 15.38
N PHE A 432 -1.87 9.32 14.78
CA PHE A 432 -1.48 10.31 13.77
C PHE A 432 -0.70 11.48 14.38
N TYR A 433 -1.08 11.92 15.58
CA TYR A 433 -0.32 12.89 16.38
C TYR A 433 1.13 12.43 16.60
N LYS A 434 1.36 11.17 16.97
CA LYS A 434 2.72 10.61 17.13
C LYS A 434 3.52 10.56 15.82
N LEU A 435 2.86 10.39 14.66
CA LEU A 435 3.54 10.52 13.36
C LEU A 435 3.88 11.97 13.00
N LEU A 436 3.11 12.95 13.47
CA LEU A 436 3.43 14.37 13.34
C LEU A 436 4.65 14.73 14.21
N GLU A 437 4.72 14.24 15.46
CA GLU A 437 5.90 14.42 16.32
C GLU A 437 7.18 13.86 15.67
N SER A 438 7.09 12.72 14.97
CA SER A 438 8.22 12.10 14.27
C SER A 438 8.47 12.66 12.86
N ASN A 439 7.81 13.75 12.47
CA ASN A 439 7.85 14.36 11.13
C ASN A 439 7.60 13.39 9.95
N SER A 440 6.98 12.24 10.20
CA SER A 440 6.93 11.11 9.26
C SER A 440 5.54 10.92 8.63
N VAL A 441 4.92 12.02 8.19
CA VAL A 441 3.56 12.02 7.63
C VAL A 441 3.54 11.45 6.20
N SER A 442 2.68 10.46 5.97
CA SER A 442 2.49 9.78 4.69
C SER A 442 1.07 9.97 4.18
N GLY A 443 0.88 9.98 2.85
CA GLY A 443 -0.45 10.00 2.23
C GLY A 443 -1.32 8.82 2.66
N GLN A 444 -0.73 7.66 2.95
CA GLN A 444 -1.44 6.50 3.48
C GLN A 444 -1.94 6.72 4.92
N ALA A 445 -1.20 7.46 5.74
CA ALA A 445 -1.66 7.86 7.08
C ALA A 445 -2.84 8.83 6.98
N PHE A 446 -2.80 9.79 6.04
CA PHE A 446 -3.89 10.74 5.79
C PHE A 446 -5.18 10.04 5.30
N ILE A 447 -5.06 9.11 4.36
CA ILE A 447 -6.20 8.27 3.90
C ILE A 447 -6.78 7.47 5.08
N SER A 448 -5.93 6.97 5.99
CA SER A 448 -6.39 6.19 7.15
C SER A 448 -7.10 7.10 8.16
N LEU A 449 -6.62 8.33 8.39
CA LEU A 449 -7.30 9.32 9.23
C LEU A 449 -8.70 9.65 8.68
N MET A 450 -8.82 9.97 7.39
CA MET A 450 -10.10 10.23 6.72
C MET A 450 -11.03 9.00 6.72
N LEU A 451 -10.48 7.79 6.60
CA LEU A 451 -11.25 6.54 6.72
C LEU A 451 -11.79 6.32 8.14
N SER A 452 -11.07 6.76 9.17
CA SER A 452 -11.59 6.72 10.55
C SER A 452 -12.74 7.70 10.72
N TYR A 453 -12.61 8.92 10.19
CA TYR A 453 -13.66 9.94 10.24
C TYR A 453 -14.95 9.48 9.54
N SER A 454 -14.89 8.90 8.34
CA SER A 454 -16.10 8.42 7.64
C SER A 454 -16.81 7.26 8.33
N LYS A 455 -16.17 6.61 9.30
CA LYS A 455 -16.74 5.52 10.12
C LYS A 455 -17.12 5.95 11.54
N TYR A 456 -16.99 7.23 11.87
CA TYR A 456 -17.25 7.69 13.23
C TYR A 456 -18.69 7.41 13.68
N ILE A 457 -18.81 6.87 14.88
CA ILE A 457 -20.08 6.73 15.60
C ILE A 457 -19.94 7.58 16.89
N PRO A 458 -20.87 8.50 17.18
CA PRO A 458 -20.82 9.30 18.40
C PRO A 458 -20.94 8.40 19.64
N PRO A 459 -20.27 8.73 20.76
CA PRO A 459 -20.19 7.86 21.93
C PRO A 459 -21.56 7.39 22.42
N SER A 460 -22.57 8.25 22.39
CA SER A 460 -23.96 7.95 22.78
C SER A 460 -24.67 6.87 21.95
N ARG A 461 -24.10 6.46 20.80
CA ARG A 461 -24.66 5.43 19.91
C ARG A 461 -23.76 4.19 19.78
N ARG A 462 -22.65 4.09 20.53
CA ARG A 462 -21.72 2.95 20.44
C ARG A 462 -22.26 1.75 21.23
N THR A 463 -22.52 0.63 20.54
CA THR A 463 -23.00 -0.63 21.14
C THR A 463 -21.93 -1.70 21.27
N GLU A 464 -20.89 -1.68 20.43
CA GLU A 464 -19.80 -2.66 20.41
C GLU A 464 -18.48 -1.99 20.84
N PRO A 465 -17.61 -2.66 21.63
CA PRO A 465 -16.28 -2.17 21.93
C PRO A 465 -15.34 -2.34 20.73
N PHE A 466 -14.39 -1.40 20.57
CA PHE A 466 -13.33 -1.48 19.57
C PHE A 466 -12.50 -2.76 19.69
N LEU A 467 -12.01 -3.28 18.55
CA LEU A 467 -11.15 -4.46 18.45
C LEU A 467 -9.92 -4.36 19.36
N ALA A 468 -9.33 -3.17 19.48
CA ALA A 468 -8.21 -2.92 20.39
C ALA A 468 -8.60 -3.17 21.86
N SER A 469 -9.84 -2.88 22.25
CA SER A 469 -10.31 -2.96 23.64
C SER A 469 -10.76 -4.37 24.07
N LEU A 470 -10.82 -5.33 23.15
CA LEU A 470 -11.23 -6.71 23.44
C LEU A 470 -10.22 -7.47 24.31
N THR A 471 -8.93 -7.17 24.15
CA THR A 471 -7.85 -7.80 24.94
C THR A 471 -7.37 -6.87 26.04
N ASP A 472 -6.91 -7.45 27.16
CA ASP A 472 -6.42 -6.68 28.30
C ASP A 472 -5.15 -5.89 27.93
N LYS A 473 -4.22 -6.52 27.19
CA LYS A 473 -3.06 -5.86 26.57
C LYS A 473 -3.50 -4.66 25.73
N GLY A 474 -4.53 -4.83 24.89
CA GLY A 474 -5.01 -3.80 23.98
C GLY A 474 -5.75 -2.64 24.67
N ARG A 475 -6.46 -2.87 25.78
CA ARG A 475 -7.01 -1.79 26.62
C ARG A 475 -5.91 -0.93 27.23
N LEU A 476 -4.89 -1.56 27.84
CA LEU A 476 -3.74 -0.86 28.40
C LEU A 476 -2.96 -0.09 27.33
N PHE A 477 -2.75 -0.71 26.16
CA PHE A 477 -2.11 -0.09 24.99
C PHE A 477 -2.87 1.15 24.50
N ARG A 478 -4.19 1.05 24.33
CA ARG A 478 -5.06 2.17 23.92
C ARG A 478 -4.99 3.31 24.93
N GLN A 479 -5.14 3.00 26.23
CA GLN A 479 -5.04 3.99 27.31
C GLN A 479 -3.66 4.65 27.36
N GLY A 480 -2.57 3.88 27.26
CA GLY A 480 -1.20 4.41 27.25
C GLY A 480 -0.90 5.32 26.06
N ILE A 481 -1.46 5.04 24.87
CA ILE A 481 -1.35 5.94 23.73
C ILE A 481 -2.18 7.20 23.93
N LEU A 482 -3.44 7.09 24.37
CA LEU A 482 -4.34 8.23 24.56
C LEU A 482 -3.89 9.17 25.67
N ASN A 483 -3.34 8.65 26.77
CA ASN A 483 -2.81 9.45 27.87
C ASN A 483 -1.45 10.10 27.52
N GLY A 484 -0.73 9.55 26.54
CA GLY A 484 0.53 10.07 26.05
C GLY A 484 0.39 11.10 24.91
N VAL A 485 -0.80 11.64 24.67
CA VAL A 485 -1.08 12.66 23.62
C VAL A 485 -1.90 13.79 24.22
N ASP A 486 -1.42 15.02 24.02
CA ASP A 486 -2.07 16.25 24.51
C ASP A 486 -2.53 17.11 23.32
N PHE A 487 -3.81 16.95 22.94
CA PHE A 487 -4.41 17.68 21.82
C PHE A 487 -4.52 19.20 22.06
N THR A 488 -4.22 19.72 23.25
CA THR A 488 -4.16 21.18 23.49
C THR A 488 -2.91 21.82 22.90
N LYS A 489 -1.86 21.02 22.63
CA LYS A 489 -0.59 21.48 22.06
C LYS A 489 -0.58 21.26 20.54
N PRO A 490 -0.53 22.32 19.71
CA PRO A 490 -0.52 22.17 18.26
C PRO A 490 0.84 21.65 17.78
N VAL A 491 0.89 20.38 17.37
CA VAL A 491 2.09 19.77 16.77
C VAL A 491 2.15 20.11 15.28
N GLN A 492 3.22 20.80 14.87
CA GLN A 492 3.44 21.32 13.53
C GLN A 492 2.28 22.13 12.91
N GLU A 493 1.50 22.85 13.74
CA GLU A 493 0.30 23.62 13.32
C GLU A 493 -0.82 22.74 12.73
N PHE A 494 -0.82 21.43 13.00
CA PHE A 494 -1.86 20.53 12.49
C PHE A 494 -3.21 20.78 13.18
N PRO A 495 -4.32 20.96 12.44
CA PRO A 495 -5.59 21.43 12.99
C PRO A 495 -6.44 20.29 13.61
N PHE A 496 -5.97 19.71 14.71
CA PHE A 496 -6.81 18.87 15.57
C PHE A 496 -7.64 19.71 16.54
N LEU A 497 -8.89 19.30 16.80
CA LEU A 497 -9.69 19.84 17.88
C LEU A 497 -9.12 19.43 19.26
N PRO A 498 -9.15 20.33 20.27
CA PRO A 498 -8.56 20.11 21.60
C PRO A 498 -9.39 19.18 22.50
N PHE A 499 -10.05 18.18 21.91
CA PHE A 499 -10.86 17.18 22.60
C PHE A 499 -10.23 15.79 22.39
N GLN A 500 -10.04 15.04 23.48
CA GLN A 500 -9.57 13.65 23.40
C GLN A 500 -10.66 12.72 22.84
N THR A 501 -11.91 12.89 23.32
CA THR A 501 -13.12 12.25 22.82
C THR A 501 -13.99 13.28 22.11
N ILE A 502 -14.33 13.05 20.85
CA ILE A 502 -15.23 13.94 20.10
C ILE A 502 -16.68 13.65 20.52
N PRO A 503 -17.57 14.65 20.66
CA PRO A 503 -18.99 14.43 20.94
C PRO A 503 -19.79 14.15 19.66
N ASP A 504 -19.88 15.12 18.74
CA ASP A 504 -20.77 15.07 17.57
C ASP A 504 -20.07 14.89 16.23
N THR A 505 -20.83 14.41 15.24
CA THR A 505 -20.39 14.27 13.84
C THR A 505 -19.99 15.61 13.19
N LYS A 506 -20.65 16.72 13.57
CA LYS A 506 -20.37 18.07 13.06
C LYS A 506 -18.93 18.50 13.32
N PHE A 507 -18.38 18.17 14.48
CA PHE A 507 -16.98 18.46 14.81
C PHE A 507 -15.99 17.71 13.92
N ILE A 508 -16.32 16.49 13.47
CA ILE A 508 -15.49 15.72 12.53
C ILE A 508 -15.59 16.26 11.11
N LEU A 509 -16.77 16.73 10.71
CA LEU A 509 -16.92 17.43 9.43
C LEU A 509 -16.05 18.71 9.42
N ALA A 510 -16.07 19.50 10.49
CA ALA A 510 -15.19 20.66 10.65
C ALA A 510 -13.69 20.30 10.72
N GLU A 511 -13.30 19.32 11.53
CA GLU A 511 -11.91 18.86 11.66
C GLU A 511 -11.39 18.31 10.31
N SER A 512 -12.16 17.48 9.61
CA SER A 512 -11.78 17.00 8.26
C SER A 512 -11.66 18.13 7.24
N SER A 513 -12.49 19.18 7.33
CA SER A 513 -12.42 20.38 6.49
C SER A 513 -11.11 21.15 6.75
N ALA A 514 -10.76 21.40 8.02
CA ALA A 514 -9.53 22.08 8.40
C ALA A 514 -8.27 21.27 8.05
N VAL A 515 -8.30 19.95 8.29
CA VAL A 515 -7.22 19.02 7.90
C VAL A 515 -7.00 19.01 6.39
N TRP A 516 -8.06 19.15 5.59
CA TRP A 516 -7.94 19.31 4.13
C TRP A 516 -7.28 20.63 3.73
N ALA A 517 -7.68 21.75 4.34
CA ALA A 517 -7.07 23.06 4.10
C ALA A 517 -5.56 23.07 4.44
N HIS A 518 -5.18 22.51 5.59
CA HIS A 518 -3.77 22.35 5.97
C HIS A 518 -3.01 21.42 4.99
N ALA A 519 -3.65 20.36 4.48
CA ALA A 519 -3.03 19.49 3.46
C ALA A 519 -2.78 20.19 2.12
N ILE A 520 -3.65 21.12 1.70
CA ILE A 520 -3.44 21.97 0.51
C ILE A 520 -2.21 22.84 0.68
N ILE A 521 -2.04 23.48 1.84
CA ILE A 521 -0.93 24.40 2.12
C ILE A 521 0.40 23.63 2.21
N LYS A 522 0.45 22.57 3.01
CA LYS A 522 1.71 21.92 3.41
C LYS A 522 2.09 20.71 2.57
N TYR A 523 1.12 20.02 1.96
CA TYR A 523 1.33 18.81 1.17
C TYR A 523 0.58 18.81 -0.17
N PRO A 524 0.82 19.78 -1.09
CA PRO A 524 0.13 19.83 -2.40
C PRO A 524 0.19 18.53 -3.23
N GLN A 525 1.24 17.71 -3.02
CA GLN A 525 1.41 16.42 -3.68
C GLN A 525 0.36 15.37 -3.23
N PHE A 526 -0.13 15.43 -1.99
CA PHE A 526 -1.16 14.49 -1.50
C PHE A 526 -2.52 14.82 -2.09
N VAL A 527 -2.86 16.11 -2.21
CA VAL A 527 -4.16 16.59 -2.71
C VAL A 527 -4.40 16.18 -4.17
N ARG A 528 -3.34 16.03 -4.97
CA ARG A 528 -3.42 15.52 -6.35
C ARG A 528 -3.72 14.03 -6.45
N GLN A 529 -3.51 13.25 -5.38
CA GLN A 529 -3.73 11.80 -5.42
C GLN A 529 -5.22 11.50 -5.30
N HIS A 530 -5.77 10.83 -6.32
CA HIS A 530 -7.20 10.47 -6.34
C HIS A 530 -7.64 9.74 -5.05
N GLN A 531 -6.79 8.90 -4.46
CA GLN A 531 -7.07 8.16 -3.23
C GLN A 531 -7.34 9.08 -2.03
N VAL A 532 -6.58 10.16 -1.91
CA VAL A 532 -6.69 11.15 -0.83
C VAL A 532 -8.00 11.95 -0.98
N VAL A 533 -8.30 12.47 -2.17
CA VAL A 533 -9.58 13.15 -2.47
C VAL A 533 -10.77 12.23 -2.25
N THR A 534 -10.72 10.98 -2.75
CA THR A 534 -11.81 10.03 -2.54
C THR A 534 -12.06 9.73 -1.06
N SER A 535 -11.00 9.68 -0.22
CA SER A 535 -11.17 9.52 1.22
C SER A 535 -11.85 10.73 1.88
N TYR A 536 -11.47 11.96 1.50
CA TYR A 536 -12.11 13.18 1.99
C TYR A 536 -13.60 13.27 1.61
N LEU A 537 -13.93 12.95 0.35
CA LEU A 537 -15.32 12.90 -0.13
C LEU A 537 -16.13 11.79 0.57
N THR A 538 -15.50 10.68 0.98
CA THR A 538 -16.21 9.64 1.75
C THR A 538 -16.61 10.09 3.15
N VAL A 539 -15.93 11.07 3.76
CA VAL A 539 -16.35 11.61 5.06
C VAL A 539 -17.69 12.33 4.94
N ALA A 540 -17.83 13.22 3.95
CA ALA A 540 -19.10 13.92 3.71
C ALA A 540 -20.19 12.98 3.15
N LEU A 541 -19.84 11.96 2.36
CA LEU A 541 -20.78 10.93 1.95
C LEU A 541 -21.39 10.19 3.15
N GLU A 542 -20.59 9.85 4.16
CA GLU A 542 -21.04 8.99 5.27
C GLU A 542 -21.59 9.78 6.47
N LEU A 543 -21.17 11.03 6.70
CA LEU A 543 -21.59 11.85 7.84
C LEU A 543 -22.32 13.16 7.50
N GLY A 544 -22.16 13.68 6.29
CA GLY A 544 -22.58 15.03 5.90
C GLY A 544 -23.91 15.11 5.16
N GLU A 545 -24.26 16.33 4.76
CA GLU A 545 -25.45 16.64 3.95
C GLU A 545 -25.09 16.78 2.46
N PHE A 546 -26.10 16.86 1.58
CA PHE A 546 -25.88 16.92 0.13
C PHE A 546 -25.13 18.18 -0.31
N GLU A 547 -25.47 19.34 0.26
CA GLU A 547 -24.84 20.62 -0.08
C GLU A 547 -23.36 20.62 0.27
N GLU A 548 -23.02 20.14 1.46
CA GLU A 548 -21.65 19.95 1.91
C GLU A 548 -20.88 18.98 1.01
N PHE A 549 -21.50 17.84 0.64
CA PHE A 549 -20.87 16.90 -0.30
C PHE A 549 -20.58 17.57 -1.65
N LYS A 550 -21.55 18.32 -2.20
CA LYS A 550 -21.40 19.01 -3.49
C LYS A 550 -20.30 20.08 -3.43
N ASP A 551 -20.29 20.90 -2.38
CA ASP A 551 -19.27 21.92 -2.14
C ASP A 551 -17.86 21.30 -2.07
N ARG A 552 -17.67 20.25 -1.26
CA ARG A 552 -16.40 19.53 -1.18
C ARG A 552 -16.01 18.89 -2.51
N PHE A 553 -16.97 18.41 -3.30
CA PHE A 553 -16.75 17.80 -4.61
C PHE A 553 -16.25 18.83 -5.64
N ASP A 554 -16.89 20.00 -5.73
CA ASP A 554 -16.51 21.05 -6.68
C ASP A 554 -15.24 21.82 -6.23
N ALA A 555 -14.99 21.91 -4.91
CA ALA A 555 -13.76 22.50 -4.36
C ALA A 555 -12.51 21.60 -4.55
N SER A 556 -12.65 20.27 -4.51
CA SER A 556 -11.51 19.34 -4.57
C SER A 556 -11.24 18.70 -5.94
N THR A 557 -12.18 18.81 -6.90
CA THR A 557 -12.08 18.11 -8.18
C THR A 557 -12.27 19.03 -9.39
N TYR A 558 -11.70 18.66 -10.53
CA TYR A 558 -11.96 19.32 -11.82
C TYR A 558 -12.14 18.31 -12.96
N LEU A 559 -12.97 18.65 -13.94
CA LEU A 559 -13.13 17.88 -15.17
C LEU A 559 -11.90 18.12 -16.08
N ASN A 560 -11.09 17.09 -16.31
CA ASN A 560 -10.00 17.19 -17.29
C ASN A 560 -10.56 16.97 -18.71
N THR A 561 -10.45 17.98 -19.56
CA THR A 561 -10.94 17.98 -20.95
C THR A 561 -9.91 17.51 -21.99
N GLU A 562 -8.71 17.11 -21.57
CA GLU A 562 -7.62 16.66 -22.44
C GLU A 562 -7.98 15.42 -23.28
N GLY A 563 -7.97 15.59 -24.61
CA GLY A 563 -8.23 14.53 -25.58
C GLY A 563 -9.72 14.26 -25.85
N ILE A 564 -10.63 15.07 -25.30
CA ILE A 564 -12.01 15.11 -25.80
C ILE A 564 -11.96 15.78 -27.18
N PRO A 565 -12.43 15.14 -28.26
CA PRO A 565 -12.60 15.84 -29.52
C PRO A 565 -13.63 16.95 -29.30
N LYS A 566 -13.25 18.21 -29.52
CA LYS A 566 -14.16 19.35 -29.51
C LYS A 566 -15.27 19.08 -30.53
N ALA A 567 -16.41 18.57 -30.06
CA ALA A 567 -17.61 18.57 -30.86
C ALA A 567 -17.92 20.05 -31.17
N ARG A 568 -18.25 20.36 -32.42
CA ARG A 568 -18.87 21.66 -32.71
C ARG A 568 -20.13 21.71 -31.86
N GLU A 569 -20.20 22.67 -30.96
CA GLU A 569 -21.44 23.03 -30.29
C GLU A 569 -22.36 23.54 -31.39
N VAL A 570 -23.27 22.67 -31.83
CA VAL A 570 -24.42 23.09 -32.61
C VAL A 570 -25.36 23.68 -31.58
N GLU A 571 -25.38 25.00 -31.50
CA GLU A 571 -26.44 25.75 -30.84
C GLU A 571 -27.76 25.38 -31.53
N ILE A 572 -28.46 24.40 -30.97
CA ILE A 572 -29.87 24.20 -31.29
C ILE A 572 -30.59 25.30 -30.54
N ILE A 573 -30.78 26.42 -31.23
CA ILE A 573 -31.67 27.50 -30.80
C ILE A 573 -33.09 26.92 -30.84
N GLU A 574 -33.56 26.41 -29.70
CA GLU A 574 -34.99 26.24 -29.48
C GLU A 574 -35.57 27.65 -29.27
N PRO A 575 -36.63 28.05 -29.98
CA PRO A 575 -37.11 29.43 -29.96
C PRO A 575 -37.66 29.81 -28.57
N ASP A 576 -37.31 31.00 -28.13
CA ASP A 576 -37.56 31.50 -26.78
C ASP A 576 -39.05 31.43 -26.41
N GLN A 577 -39.35 30.87 -25.24
CA GLN A 577 -40.56 31.22 -24.51
C GLN A 577 -40.25 32.44 -23.65
N GLU A 578 -40.75 33.60 -24.08
CA GLU A 578 -40.79 34.81 -23.26
C GLU A 578 -41.40 34.48 -21.89
N ASN A 579 -40.63 34.70 -20.82
CA ASN A 579 -41.14 34.87 -19.48
C ASN A 579 -40.41 36.07 -18.87
N ASP A 580 -41.21 36.99 -18.31
CA ASP A 580 -40.77 38.31 -17.90
C ASP A 580 -39.59 38.29 -16.92
N THR A 581 -38.71 39.26 -17.09
CA THR A 581 -37.77 39.69 -16.05
C THR A 581 -38.55 40.28 -14.87
N THR A 582 -38.88 39.44 -13.90
CA THR A 582 -39.22 39.87 -12.54
C THR A 582 -38.06 39.51 -11.60
N ASP A 583 -37.62 40.51 -10.83
CA ASP A 583 -36.57 40.38 -9.82
C ASP A 583 -37.04 39.52 -8.64
N GLU A 584 -37.11 38.21 -8.82
CA GLU A 584 -37.20 37.28 -7.68
C GLU A 584 -35.82 37.15 -7.02
N VAL A 585 -35.61 38.04 -6.05
CA VAL A 585 -34.61 37.89 -4.98
C VAL A 585 -34.81 36.52 -4.32
N LYS A 586 -34.07 35.52 -4.78
CA LYS A 586 -33.97 34.22 -4.09
C LYS A 586 -33.21 34.41 -2.78
N GLN A 587 -33.96 34.73 -1.73
CA GLN A 587 -33.53 34.66 -0.35
C GLN A 587 -32.90 33.28 -0.09
N GLN A 588 -31.58 33.26 0.11
CA GLN A 588 -30.85 32.05 0.49
C GLN A 588 -31.00 31.79 2.00
N ASP A 589 -32.21 31.42 2.41
CA ASP A 589 -32.51 30.92 3.75
C ASP A 589 -32.04 29.46 3.91
N SER A 590 -30.73 29.27 3.78
CA SER A 590 -29.98 28.06 4.14
C SER A 590 -28.52 28.33 4.56
N SER A 591 -28.11 29.60 4.61
CA SER A 591 -26.71 30.01 4.76
C SER A 591 -26.09 29.78 6.16
N SER A 592 -26.89 29.63 7.22
CA SER A 592 -26.39 29.62 8.61
C SER A 592 -25.77 28.30 9.09
N SER A 593 -26.09 27.16 8.48
CA SER A 593 -25.59 25.84 8.91
C SER A 593 -24.21 25.49 8.34
N ASN A 594 -23.95 25.88 7.09
CA ASN A 594 -22.74 25.52 6.35
C ASN A 594 -21.50 26.32 6.79
N GLU A 595 -21.66 27.55 7.29
CA GLU A 595 -20.52 28.37 7.76
C GLU A 595 -19.80 27.79 8.98
N LEU A 596 -20.50 27.06 9.86
CA LEU A 596 -19.90 26.47 11.06
C LEU A 596 -19.02 25.24 10.76
N ILE A 597 -19.15 24.66 9.56
CA ILE A 597 -18.52 23.38 9.19
C ILE A 597 -17.35 23.60 8.22
N LYS A 598 -17.42 24.60 7.34
CA LYS A 598 -16.29 24.95 6.46
C LYS A 598 -15.18 25.63 7.26
N SER A 599 -13.93 25.19 7.09
CA SER A 599 -12.82 25.88 7.74
C SER A 599 -12.69 27.33 7.23
N PRO A 600 -12.47 28.34 8.10
CA PRO A 600 -12.35 29.74 7.66
C PRO A 600 -11.13 29.98 6.76
N ILE A 601 -10.14 29.07 6.80
CA ILE A 601 -8.96 29.06 5.93
C ILE A 601 -9.37 28.96 4.45
N PHE A 602 -10.51 28.34 4.11
CA PHE A 602 -10.99 28.31 2.72
C PHE A 602 -11.26 29.71 2.16
N LYS A 603 -11.81 30.65 2.95
CA LYS A 603 -12.04 32.05 2.52
C LYS A 603 -10.72 32.76 2.16
N HIS A 604 -9.59 32.35 2.75
CA HIS A 604 -8.26 32.85 2.41
C HIS A 604 -7.58 32.09 1.26
N LEU A 605 -8.01 30.85 0.98
CA LEU A 605 -7.49 30.01 -0.11
C LEU A 605 -8.31 30.08 -1.40
N GLU A 606 -9.52 30.67 -1.39
CA GLU A 606 -10.39 30.86 -2.56
C GLU A 606 -9.65 31.31 -3.84
N PRO A 607 -8.78 32.35 -3.84
CA PRO A 607 -8.05 32.74 -5.05
C PRO A 607 -7.04 31.68 -5.53
N ALA A 608 -6.51 30.82 -4.63
CA ALA A 608 -5.63 29.70 -5.00
C ALA A 608 -6.41 28.44 -5.41
N LEU A 609 -7.69 28.32 -5.04
CA LEU A 609 -8.56 27.18 -5.36
C LEU A 609 -9.22 27.29 -6.75
N VAL A 610 -9.16 28.46 -7.39
CA VAL A 610 -9.46 28.62 -8.82
C VAL A 610 -8.41 27.90 -9.68
N ASP A 611 -7.17 27.82 -9.19
CA ASP A 611 -6.06 27.15 -9.88
C ASP A 611 -6.21 25.62 -9.85
N ASN A 612 -6.32 24.98 -11.02
CA ASN A 612 -6.41 23.52 -11.18
C ASN A 612 -5.19 22.75 -10.61
N ARG A 613 -4.16 23.45 -10.13
CA ARG A 613 -2.92 22.89 -9.54
C ARG A 613 -3.16 22.20 -8.19
N PHE A 614 -4.22 22.57 -7.48
CA PHE A 614 -4.60 22.07 -6.14
C PHE A 614 -5.87 21.20 -6.15
N LYS A 615 -6.45 20.93 -7.32
CA LYS A 615 -7.58 20.01 -7.49
C LYS A 615 -7.10 18.69 -8.11
N ALA A 616 -7.81 17.59 -7.86
CA ALA A 616 -7.57 16.35 -8.58
C ALA A 616 -8.44 16.28 -9.85
N ALA A 617 -7.91 15.68 -10.91
CA ALA A 617 -8.71 15.35 -12.09
C ALA A 617 -9.79 14.33 -11.70
N ARG A 618 -11.02 14.51 -12.19
CA ARG A 618 -12.13 13.58 -11.95
C ARG A 618 -11.87 12.23 -12.63
N ASP A 619 -11.46 11.25 -11.82
CA ASP A 619 -11.25 9.85 -12.24
C ASP A 619 -12.47 8.95 -12.02
N SER A 620 -12.47 7.74 -12.60
CA SER A 620 -13.58 6.78 -12.44
C SER A 620 -13.89 6.46 -10.96
N PHE A 621 -12.91 6.53 -10.05
CA PHE A 621 -13.13 6.37 -8.61
C PHE A 621 -13.88 7.55 -7.96
N ILE A 622 -13.64 8.77 -8.43
CA ILE A 622 -14.33 9.98 -7.98
C ILE A 622 -15.78 9.95 -8.48
N TYR A 623 -16.00 9.58 -9.75
CA TYR A 623 -17.35 9.38 -10.31
C TYR A 623 -18.14 8.27 -9.60
N ASN A 624 -17.49 7.18 -9.20
CA ASN A 624 -18.11 6.13 -8.38
C ASN A 624 -18.66 6.68 -7.04
N ILE A 625 -17.93 7.60 -6.39
CA ILE A 625 -18.37 8.21 -5.13
C ILE A 625 -19.49 9.23 -5.36
N ALA A 626 -19.40 10.05 -6.40
CA ALA A 626 -20.47 11.01 -6.76
C ALA A 626 -21.81 10.31 -7.04
N ILE A 627 -21.81 9.16 -7.72
CA ILE A 627 -23.03 8.36 -7.94
C ILE A 627 -23.55 7.72 -6.66
N ARG A 628 -22.67 7.22 -5.77
CA ARG A 628 -23.10 6.74 -4.45
C ARG A 628 -23.72 7.86 -3.60
N ALA A 629 -23.18 9.07 -3.68
CA ALA A 629 -23.76 10.26 -3.04
C ALA A 629 -25.14 10.60 -3.61
N ALA A 630 -25.27 10.66 -4.94
CA ALA A 630 -26.54 10.93 -5.60
C ALA A 630 -27.64 9.94 -5.15
N GLY A 631 -27.31 8.65 -5.06
CA GLY A 631 -28.22 7.59 -4.59
C GLY A 631 -28.59 7.71 -3.11
N ARG A 632 -27.62 8.01 -2.23
CA ARG A 632 -27.84 8.21 -0.79
C ARG A 632 -28.73 9.43 -0.51
N PHE A 633 -28.42 10.56 -1.15
CA PHE A 633 -29.14 11.83 -0.99
C PHE A 633 -30.39 11.94 -1.88
N LYS A 634 -30.67 10.93 -2.71
CA LYS A 634 -31.80 10.85 -3.65
C LYS A 634 -31.91 12.05 -4.61
N LYS A 635 -30.77 12.55 -5.09
CA LYS A 635 -30.71 13.68 -6.04
C LYS A 635 -30.54 13.19 -7.47
N TYR A 636 -31.65 13.14 -8.21
CA TYR A 636 -31.71 12.60 -9.57
C TYR A 636 -30.96 13.44 -10.62
N GLU A 637 -31.10 14.77 -10.56
CA GLU A 637 -30.43 15.71 -11.48
C GLU A 637 -28.90 15.56 -11.41
N PHE A 638 -28.35 15.58 -10.19
CA PHE A 638 -26.93 15.36 -9.95
C PHE A 638 -26.44 14.00 -10.48
N ALA A 639 -27.26 12.94 -10.40
CA ALA A 639 -26.91 11.65 -11.02
C ALA A 639 -26.87 11.74 -12.57
N GLN A 640 -27.78 12.50 -13.20
CA GLN A 640 -27.76 12.71 -14.64
C GLN A 640 -26.52 13.50 -15.09
N ASP A 641 -26.12 14.54 -14.36
CA ASP A 641 -24.95 15.35 -14.73
C ASP A 641 -23.64 14.56 -14.60
N ILE A 642 -23.50 13.78 -13.52
CA ILE A 642 -22.37 12.84 -13.36
C ILE A 642 -22.35 11.79 -14.49
N LEU A 643 -23.49 11.34 -15.00
CA LEU A 643 -23.56 10.45 -16.17
C LEU A 643 -23.11 11.15 -17.47
N LYS A 644 -23.51 12.41 -17.69
CA LYS A 644 -23.04 13.22 -18.85
C LYS A 644 -21.52 13.38 -18.79
N GLU A 645 -20.99 13.82 -17.65
CA GLU A 645 -19.54 14.01 -17.43
C GLU A 645 -18.75 12.71 -17.61
N ARG A 646 -19.18 11.59 -17.00
CA ARG A 646 -18.48 10.32 -17.19
C ARG A 646 -18.53 9.84 -18.65
N GLY A 647 -19.61 10.14 -19.37
CA GLY A 647 -19.70 9.94 -20.81
C GLY A 647 -18.62 10.69 -21.61
N GLN A 648 -18.24 11.88 -21.15
CA GLN A 648 -17.10 12.65 -21.69
C GLN A 648 -15.75 12.07 -21.22
N TYR A 649 -15.60 11.71 -19.94
CA TYR A 649 -14.38 11.09 -19.39
C TYR A 649 -13.96 9.83 -20.14
N ARG A 650 -14.91 8.97 -20.56
CA ARG A 650 -14.63 7.77 -21.38
C ARG A 650 -14.04 8.10 -22.76
N LYS A 651 -14.17 9.34 -23.25
CA LYS A 651 -13.55 9.84 -24.48
C LYS A 651 -12.16 10.45 -24.25
N SER A 652 -11.80 10.78 -23.01
CA SER A 652 -10.52 11.41 -22.64
C SER A 652 -9.31 10.49 -22.91
N ASN A 653 -8.12 11.09 -22.97
CA ASN A 653 -6.87 10.34 -23.10
C ASN A 653 -6.56 9.48 -21.87
N ASN A 654 -6.99 9.90 -20.67
CA ASN A 654 -6.70 9.19 -19.43
C ASN A 654 -7.39 7.82 -19.40
N PHE A 655 -8.67 7.75 -19.78
CA PHE A 655 -9.38 6.47 -19.89
C PHE A 655 -8.86 5.60 -21.03
N LYS A 656 -8.56 6.20 -22.20
CA LYS A 656 -8.04 5.48 -23.38
C LYS A 656 -6.66 4.84 -23.17
N ARG A 657 -5.83 5.36 -22.25
CA ARG A 657 -4.51 4.82 -21.91
C ARG A 657 -4.58 3.55 -21.05
N LEU A 658 -5.69 3.30 -20.36
CA LEU A 658 -5.89 2.08 -19.56
C LEU A 658 -5.99 0.85 -20.45
N THR A 659 -5.60 -0.33 -19.95
CA THR A 659 -5.77 -1.56 -20.71
C THR A 659 -7.25 -1.92 -20.88
N PRO A 660 -7.67 -2.62 -21.97
CA PRO A 660 -9.09 -2.94 -22.19
C PRO A 660 -9.74 -3.71 -21.02
N LYS A 661 -8.99 -4.58 -20.34
CA LYS A 661 -9.43 -5.32 -19.15
C LYS A 661 -9.69 -4.39 -17.95
N GLU A 662 -8.92 -3.33 -17.80
CA GLU A 662 -9.07 -2.35 -16.72
C GLU A 662 -10.22 -1.40 -16.99
N GLN A 663 -10.37 -0.94 -18.24
CA GLN A 663 -11.53 -0.15 -18.68
C GLN A 663 -12.85 -0.91 -18.44
N GLU A 664 -12.90 -2.21 -18.76
CA GLU A 664 -14.06 -3.05 -18.51
C GLU A 664 -14.34 -3.23 -17.00
N ARG A 665 -13.30 -3.46 -16.19
CA ARG A 665 -13.40 -3.55 -14.73
C ARG A 665 -13.96 -2.27 -14.10
N GLU A 666 -13.48 -1.11 -14.53
CA GLU A 666 -13.93 0.20 -14.04
C GLU A 666 -15.34 0.55 -14.51
N ASP A 667 -15.66 0.28 -15.78
CA ASP A 667 -17.03 0.41 -16.30
C ASP A 667 -18.02 -0.50 -15.56
N PHE A 668 -17.64 -1.75 -15.25
CA PHE A 668 -18.50 -2.67 -14.50
C PHE A 668 -18.70 -2.23 -13.04
N GLN A 669 -17.64 -1.74 -12.39
CA GLN A 669 -17.75 -1.19 -11.04
C GLN A 669 -18.68 0.03 -11.01
N PHE A 670 -18.56 0.94 -11.98
CA PHE A 670 -19.46 2.08 -12.10
C PHE A 670 -20.91 1.66 -12.38
N ALA A 671 -21.13 0.72 -13.32
CA ALA A 671 -22.46 0.19 -13.60
C ALA A 671 -23.11 -0.46 -12.36
N SER A 672 -22.30 -1.13 -11.52
CA SER A 672 -22.77 -1.71 -10.25
C SER A 672 -23.27 -0.64 -9.28
N TYR A 673 -22.50 0.45 -9.08
CA TYR A 673 -22.91 1.57 -8.23
C TYR A 673 -24.06 2.39 -8.81
N LEU A 674 -24.20 2.43 -10.14
CA LEU A 674 -25.31 3.09 -10.82
C LEU A 674 -26.63 2.34 -10.59
N VAL A 675 -26.61 1.00 -10.67
CA VAL A 675 -27.75 0.15 -10.27
C VAL A 675 -28.09 0.36 -8.79
N GLU A 676 -27.09 0.38 -7.91
CA GLU A 676 -27.28 0.67 -6.47
C GLU A 676 -27.92 2.07 -6.25
N CYS A 677 -27.43 3.10 -6.96
CA CYS A 677 -27.92 4.46 -6.89
C CYS A 677 -29.42 4.55 -7.23
N TRP A 678 -29.85 4.01 -8.36
CA TRP A 678 -31.26 4.01 -8.73
C TRP A 678 -32.13 3.15 -7.81
N THR A 679 -31.61 2.04 -7.26
CA THR A 679 -32.36 1.27 -6.25
C THR A 679 -32.60 2.06 -4.97
N ASN A 680 -31.64 2.90 -4.55
CA ASN A 680 -31.81 3.79 -3.40
C ASN A 680 -32.78 4.97 -3.68
N MET A 681 -32.93 5.35 -4.96
CA MET A 681 -33.96 6.28 -5.45
C MET A 681 -35.34 5.62 -5.70
N ASN A 682 -35.49 4.31 -5.46
CA ASN A 682 -36.67 3.49 -5.80
C ASN A 682 -36.98 3.37 -7.31
N LEU A 683 -36.05 3.72 -8.20
CA LEU A 683 -36.19 3.63 -9.66
C LEU A 683 -35.79 2.23 -10.16
N LEU A 684 -36.62 1.21 -9.85
CA LEU A 684 -36.29 -0.20 -10.14
C LEU A 684 -36.19 -0.53 -11.64
N GLU A 685 -37.06 0.04 -12.47
CA GLU A 685 -37.07 -0.24 -13.91
C GLU A 685 -35.86 0.37 -14.63
N ASP A 686 -35.46 1.60 -14.26
CA ASP A 686 -34.22 2.22 -14.76
C ASP A 686 -32.98 1.39 -14.36
N ALA A 687 -32.95 0.93 -13.11
CA ALA A 687 -31.90 0.04 -12.61
C ALA A 687 -31.85 -1.27 -13.41
N TYR A 688 -33.01 -1.88 -13.70
CA TYR A 688 -33.10 -3.09 -14.50
C TYR A 688 -32.74 -2.85 -15.98
N ALA A 689 -33.06 -1.69 -16.56
CA ALA A 689 -32.71 -1.32 -17.92
C ALA A 689 -31.18 -1.23 -18.15
N VAL A 690 -30.40 -0.79 -17.15
CA VAL A 690 -28.92 -0.84 -17.22
C VAL A 690 -28.37 -2.23 -17.04
N VAL A 691 -28.98 -3.06 -16.19
CA VAL A 691 -28.62 -4.49 -16.14
C VAL A 691 -28.83 -5.10 -17.52
N LEU A 692 -30.04 -4.95 -18.10
CA LEU A 692 -30.40 -5.46 -19.44
C LEU A 692 -29.45 -5.00 -20.55
N SER A 693 -29.17 -3.70 -20.65
CA SER A 693 -28.28 -3.15 -21.70
C SER A 693 -26.81 -3.54 -21.53
N SER A 694 -26.43 -4.17 -20.41
CA SER A 694 -25.05 -4.57 -20.13
C SER A 694 -24.86 -6.07 -19.81
N VAL A 695 -25.92 -6.90 -19.87
CA VAL A 695 -25.85 -8.36 -19.58
C VAL A 695 -24.79 -9.06 -20.43
N GLU A 696 -24.67 -8.69 -21.70
CA GLU A 696 -23.71 -9.34 -22.60
C GLU A 696 -22.27 -8.91 -22.33
N ARG A 697 -22.05 -7.71 -21.81
CA ARG A 697 -20.71 -7.16 -21.57
C ARG A 697 -20.17 -7.50 -20.18
N PHE A 698 -21.02 -7.57 -19.15
CA PHE A 698 -20.54 -7.65 -17.76
C PHE A 698 -20.95 -8.94 -17.01
N PRO A 699 -20.07 -9.47 -16.15
CA PRO A 699 -20.32 -10.65 -15.33
C PRO A 699 -21.21 -10.32 -14.11
N TRP A 700 -22.47 -9.95 -14.35
CA TRP A 700 -23.46 -9.69 -13.30
C TRP A 700 -23.63 -10.91 -12.38
N SER A 701 -23.59 -10.67 -11.07
CA SER A 701 -23.74 -11.71 -10.04
C SER A 701 -24.67 -11.27 -8.92
N TRP A 702 -25.07 -12.21 -8.05
CA TRP A 702 -25.92 -11.93 -6.88
C TRP A 702 -25.31 -10.90 -5.92
N LYS A 703 -23.98 -10.71 -5.94
CA LYS A 703 -23.32 -9.71 -5.10
C LYS A 703 -23.70 -8.27 -5.47
N GLN A 704 -23.83 -7.98 -6.76
CA GLN A 704 -24.30 -6.68 -7.25
C GLN A 704 -25.82 -6.60 -7.23
N LEU A 705 -26.50 -7.62 -7.77
CA LEU A 705 -27.96 -7.60 -7.97
C LEU A 705 -28.76 -7.89 -6.69
N GLY A 706 -28.11 -8.29 -5.60
CA GLY A 706 -28.75 -8.56 -4.31
C GLY A 706 -29.35 -7.32 -3.62
N VAL A 707 -28.90 -6.11 -3.95
CA VAL A 707 -29.56 -4.86 -3.49
C VAL A 707 -30.87 -4.66 -4.25
N LEU A 708 -30.81 -4.65 -5.59
CA LEU A 708 -31.96 -4.53 -6.49
C LEU A 708 -33.03 -5.60 -6.22
N SER A 709 -32.65 -6.87 -6.07
CA SER A 709 -33.58 -7.95 -5.76
C SER A 709 -34.26 -7.80 -4.40
N ARG A 710 -33.53 -7.34 -3.36
CA ARG A 710 -34.15 -7.05 -2.05
C ARG A 710 -35.11 -5.85 -2.12
N ALA A 711 -34.79 -4.81 -2.89
CA ALA A 711 -35.69 -3.69 -3.13
C ALA A 711 -36.95 -4.13 -3.91
N ALA A 712 -36.78 -4.94 -4.94
CA ALA A 712 -37.88 -5.51 -5.73
C ALA A 712 -38.81 -6.41 -4.90
N MET A 713 -38.26 -7.26 -4.02
CA MET A 713 -39.04 -8.07 -3.08
C MET A 713 -39.81 -7.21 -2.08
N LYS A 714 -39.21 -6.14 -1.54
CA LYS A 714 -39.91 -5.18 -0.65
C LYS A 714 -41.08 -4.47 -1.35
N LEU A 715 -40.94 -4.22 -2.64
CA LEU A 715 -41.98 -3.59 -3.48
C LEU A 715 -42.92 -4.61 -4.16
N GLY A 716 -42.84 -5.90 -3.81
CA GLY A 716 -43.74 -6.96 -4.30
C GLY A 716 -43.52 -7.39 -5.77
N SER A 717 -42.50 -6.87 -6.47
CA SER A 717 -42.26 -7.16 -7.89
C SER A 717 -41.58 -8.52 -8.10
N LEU A 718 -42.38 -9.60 -8.06
CA LEU A 718 -41.92 -10.97 -8.26
C LEU A 718 -41.36 -11.22 -9.68
N SER A 719 -41.95 -10.58 -10.70
CA SER A 719 -41.52 -10.67 -12.11
C SER A 719 -40.10 -10.13 -12.32
N LEU A 720 -39.75 -9.01 -11.68
CA LEU A 720 -38.41 -8.44 -11.75
C LEU A 720 -37.38 -9.32 -11.02
N VAL A 721 -37.75 -9.92 -9.88
CA VAL A 721 -36.90 -10.89 -9.16
C VAL A 721 -36.64 -12.16 -9.98
N GLU A 722 -37.64 -12.68 -10.70
CA GLU A 722 -37.45 -13.81 -11.61
C GLU A 722 -36.58 -13.45 -12.81
N SER A 723 -36.80 -12.26 -13.38
CA SER A 723 -35.97 -11.74 -14.47
C SER A 723 -34.50 -11.61 -14.07
N LEU A 724 -34.22 -11.11 -12.86
CA LEU A 724 -32.86 -11.04 -12.30
C LEU A 724 -32.24 -12.42 -12.06
N LYS A 725 -33.02 -13.41 -11.58
CA LYS A 725 -32.57 -14.81 -11.48
C LYS A 725 -32.12 -15.34 -12.84
N ASN A 726 -32.85 -15.02 -13.90
CA ASN A 726 -32.51 -15.44 -15.27
C ASN A 726 -31.26 -14.72 -15.81
N VAL A 727 -31.10 -13.42 -15.55
CA VAL A 727 -29.87 -12.68 -15.89
C VAL A 727 -28.63 -13.26 -15.18
N VAL A 728 -28.71 -13.56 -13.88
CA VAL A 728 -27.57 -14.17 -13.14
C VAL A 728 -27.25 -15.56 -13.68
N ARG A 729 -28.26 -16.39 -13.97
CA ARG A 729 -28.06 -17.72 -14.60
C ARG A 729 -27.35 -17.61 -15.94
N PHE A 730 -27.81 -16.71 -16.81
CA PHE A 730 -27.18 -16.47 -18.12
C PHE A 730 -25.72 -16.00 -18.00
N SER A 731 -25.46 -15.01 -17.13
CA SER A 731 -24.12 -14.50 -16.86
C SER A 731 -23.18 -15.58 -16.27
N GLN A 732 -23.71 -16.46 -15.42
CA GLN A 732 -22.99 -17.62 -14.90
C GLN A 732 -22.64 -18.62 -16.01
N GLU A 733 -23.62 -19.03 -16.82
CA GLU A 733 -23.39 -19.98 -17.93
C GLU A 733 -22.38 -19.43 -18.94
N LYS A 734 -22.42 -18.13 -19.25
CA LYS A 734 -21.49 -17.48 -20.18
C LYS A 734 -20.05 -17.43 -19.66
N ASN A 735 -19.85 -17.07 -18.39
CA ASN A 735 -18.52 -16.74 -17.85
C ASN A 735 -17.84 -17.88 -17.08
N HIS A 736 -18.62 -18.83 -16.54
CA HIS A 736 -18.13 -19.94 -15.72
C HIS A 736 -18.60 -21.31 -16.21
N GLY A 737 -19.40 -21.36 -17.29
CA GLY A 737 -20.01 -22.58 -17.78
C GLY A 737 -21.10 -23.12 -16.85
N LYS A 738 -21.59 -24.33 -17.16
CA LYS A 738 -22.55 -25.04 -16.33
C LYS A 738 -21.83 -25.70 -15.16
N ILE A 739 -22.05 -25.15 -13.96
CA ILE A 739 -21.47 -25.66 -12.71
C ILE A 739 -22.12 -27.00 -12.38
N LYS A 740 -21.31 -28.04 -12.15
CA LYS A 740 -21.77 -29.34 -11.68
C LYS A 740 -22.21 -29.25 -10.22
N TYR A 741 -23.14 -30.09 -9.79
CA TYR A 741 -23.69 -30.08 -8.43
C TYR A 741 -22.62 -30.15 -7.33
N ILE A 742 -21.54 -30.92 -7.57
CA ILE A 742 -20.42 -31.10 -6.65
C ILE A 742 -19.64 -29.78 -6.44
N ASP A 743 -19.39 -29.03 -7.51
CA ASP A 743 -18.62 -27.79 -7.50
C ASP A 743 -19.43 -26.58 -6.99
N PHE A 744 -20.76 -26.72 -6.91
CA PHE A 744 -21.66 -25.64 -6.51
C PHE A 744 -21.39 -25.16 -5.08
N LYS A 745 -21.08 -26.06 -4.14
CA LYS A 745 -20.74 -25.69 -2.76
C LYS A 745 -19.47 -24.83 -2.72
N THR A 746 -18.45 -25.22 -3.46
CA THR A 746 -17.17 -24.49 -3.57
C THR A 746 -17.35 -23.13 -4.25
N TYR A 747 -18.17 -23.07 -5.32
CA TYR A 747 -18.53 -21.83 -6.01
C TYR A 747 -19.29 -20.83 -5.12
N VAL A 748 -20.21 -21.33 -4.28
CA VAL A 748 -20.96 -20.52 -3.30
C VAL A 748 -20.03 -19.94 -2.24
N MET A 749 -19.17 -20.78 -1.63
CA MET A 749 -18.21 -20.31 -0.62
C MET A 749 -17.23 -19.28 -1.19
N ASN A 750 -16.64 -19.53 -2.37
CA ASN A 750 -15.67 -18.63 -3.00
C ASN A 750 -16.25 -17.26 -3.39
N ARG A 751 -17.58 -17.10 -3.44
CA ARG A 751 -18.24 -15.81 -3.71
C ARG A 751 -18.93 -15.18 -2.50
N GLY A 752 -18.95 -15.87 -1.36
CA GLY A 752 -19.49 -15.37 -0.10
C GLY A 752 -21.00 -15.12 -0.12
N TYR A 753 -21.75 -16.09 -0.68
CA TYR A 753 -23.23 -16.08 -0.71
C TYR A 753 -23.85 -16.82 0.48
#